data_AF-M8C1Y8-F1
#
_entry.id   AF-M8C1Y8-F1
#
_cell.length_a   1.000
_cell.length_b   1.000
_cell.length_c   1.000
_cell.angle_alpha   90.00
_cell.angle_beta   90.00
_cell.angle_gamma   90.00
#
_symmetry.space_group_name_H-M   'P 1'
#
loop_
_entity.id
_entity.type
_entity.pdbx_description
1 polymer ?
#
loop_
_entity_poly.entity_id
_entity_poly.type
_entity_poly.pdbx_seq_one_letter_code
_entity_poly.pdbx_strand_id
1 'polypeptide(L)'
;MLRASHFHVVLHNHLIAFYAKCGCLGLARRVFDAMPSRNPVSGSLLMSGYASSGRHGDALALLRAADFDLNEYVLSTAVSATAQVRSYDMGRQCHGHAVKSGLAEHHYVCNALLHMYCQCAHVEDAVKVFEMVPGFDAFAFNSMINGFLDKGKFDGSVRVVRSMVGQVEQWDHVSYVAVLGHCASTKELLLGRQVHSQALKRRLELNVYVGSALVDMYGKCECACDAHSAFEVLPEKNVVSWTAVMTAYTQNELFEEALQLFLDLEMEGIRPNEFTYAVALNSCAGLAALKNGNALSASAVKTGHWGALSVCNALINMYAKSGSISDAWRVFLSMPCRDVVSWNSIIIGYAHHGLAREAMRVFHDMLSAEEAPSYVTFVGVLSACAQLGLVDEGLYYLNIMMKEMGIKPGREHYTCMVGLLCRAGRLDEAEQFILSNCIGTDVVAWKSLLGSCQVYKNYGLGHRVAEQILELKPNDVGTYVLLSNMYAKANRWDGVVKVRKLMRERGVRKEPGVSWIQVGSEVQVFTSDDKNHQWINQITIKLKELIDQIKVIGYAPNFAVVLHDVEDEQKEEHLMYHSEKMALAFGLIHSPEGATIRIMKNLRICDDCHVAIKLISLVTRRRIVIRDTVRFHCIEDGVCSCDDYW
;
A
#
# COMPACT_ATOMS: atom_id res chain seq x y z
N MET A 1 -15.45 62.16 6.28
CA MET A 1 -14.70 62.74 5.14
C MET A 1 -13.50 63.50 5.71
N LEU A 2 -12.32 62.89 5.69
CA LEU A 2 -11.07 63.60 5.99
C LEU A 2 -10.78 64.56 4.84
N ARG A 3 -10.56 65.85 5.15
CA ARG A 3 -10.16 66.84 4.13
C ARG A 3 -8.82 66.37 3.53
N ALA A 4 -8.73 66.41 2.20
CA ALA A 4 -7.57 65.96 1.41
C ALA A 4 -6.24 66.64 1.80
N SER A 5 -6.27 67.72 2.59
CA SER A 5 -5.11 68.50 3.04
C SER A 5 -4.24 67.84 4.13
N HIS A 6 -4.65 66.72 4.74
CA HIS A 6 -3.89 65.99 5.78
C HIS A 6 -3.74 64.49 5.50
N PHE A 7 -3.88 64.06 4.25
CA PHE A 7 -3.71 62.65 3.90
C PHE A 7 -2.23 62.28 3.82
N HIS A 8 -1.76 61.48 4.80
CA HIS A 8 -0.41 60.93 4.82
C HIS A 8 -0.44 59.44 4.50
N VAL A 9 -0.06 59.07 3.27
CA VAL A 9 -0.10 57.68 2.74
C VAL A 9 0.62 56.71 3.67
N VAL A 10 1.81 57.06 4.16
CA VAL A 10 2.63 56.21 5.02
C VAL A 10 1.93 55.88 6.34
N LEU A 11 1.19 56.85 6.90
CA LEU A 11 0.53 56.70 8.19
C LEU A 11 -0.69 55.78 8.07
N HIS A 12 -1.41 55.89 6.95
CA HIS A 12 -2.51 54.98 6.60
C HIS A 12 -1.99 53.56 6.31
N ASN A 13 -0.84 53.42 5.65
CA ASN A 13 -0.19 52.11 5.46
C ASN A 13 0.18 51.45 6.79
N HIS A 14 0.71 52.21 7.76
CA HIS A 14 0.97 51.69 9.10
C HIS A 14 -0.31 51.26 9.83
N LEU A 15 -1.40 52.02 9.68
CA LEU A 15 -2.70 51.64 10.26
C LEU A 15 -3.26 50.35 9.64
N ILE A 16 -3.17 50.19 8.32
CA ILE A 16 -3.58 48.95 7.63
C ILE A 16 -2.75 47.77 8.14
N ALA A 17 -1.42 47.92 8.22
CA ALA A 17 -0.54 46.88 8.73
C ALA A 17 -0.86 46.52 10.20
N PHE A 18 -1.14 47.52 11.04
CA PHE A 18 -1.50 47.32 12.44
C PHE A 18 -2.80 46.54 12.56
N TYR A 19 -3.89 46.99 11.92
CA TYR A 19 -5.17 46.31 11.98
C TYR A 19 -5.12 44.90 11.38
N ALA A 20 -4.36 44.70 10.30
CA ALA A 20 -4.15 43.38 9.71
C ALA A 20 -3.45 42.42 10.68
N LYS A 21 -2.38 42.87 11.36
CA LYS A 21 -1.67 42.06 12.37
C LYS A 21 -2.54 41.74 13.59
N CYS A 22 -3.46 42.63 13.95
CA CYS A 22 -4.42 42.39 15.03
C CYS A 22 -5.65 41.55 14.61
N GLY A 23 -5.68 40.99 13.39
CA GLY A 23 -6.82 40.22 12.88
C GLY A 23 -8.08 41.05 12.59
N CYS A 24 -8.02 42.37 12.72
CA CYS A 24 -9.13 43.30 12.53
C CYS A 24 -9.30 43.70 11.05
N LEU A 25 -9.45 42.71 10.16
CA LEU A 25 -9.42 42.91 8.70
C LEU A 25 -10.53 43.82 8.18
N GLY A 26 -11.69 43.87 8.84
CA GLY A 26 -12.77 44.79 8.47
C GLY A 26 -12.38 46.26 8.69
N LEU A 27 -11.63 46.56 9.75
CA LEU A 27 -11.11 47.91 10.01
C LEU A 27 -9.95 48.23 9.06
N ALA A 28 -9.05 47.28 8.82
CA ALA A 28 -7.98 47.42 7.82
C ALA A 28 -8.56 47.76 6.43
N ARG A 29 -9.64 47.05 6.03
CA ARG A 29 -10.33 47.30 4.76
C ARG A 29 -10.98 48.68 4.71
N ARG A 30 -11.64 49.13 5.78
CA ARG A 30 -12.23 50.48 5.84
C ARG A 30 -11.19 51.58 5.74
N VAL A 31 -10.04 51.42 6.40
CA VAL A 31 -8.92 52.37 6.31
C VAL A 31 -8.39 52.41 4.88
N PHE A 32 -8.23 51.25 4.24
CA PHE A 32 -7.81 51.13 2.84
C PHE A 32 -8.81 51.77 1.86
N ASP A 33 -10.11 51.49 2.01
CA ASP A 33 -11.14 52.03 1.12
C ASP A 33 -11.26 53.56 1.25
N ALA A 34 -10.96 54.12 2.43
CA ALA A 34 -10.99 55.55 2.72
C ALA A 34 -9.76 56.33 2.22
N MET A 35 -8.73 55.67 1.68
CA MET A 35 -7.54 56.34 1.13
C MET A 35 -7.89 57.06 -0.20
N PRO A 36 -7.60 58.37 -0.34
CA PRO A 36 -7.81 59.11 -1.59
C PRO A 36 -6.88 58.68 -2.73
N SER A 37 -5.66 58.23 -2.42
CA SER A 37 -4.72 57.66 -3.39
C SER A 37 -4.10 56.38 -2.81
N ARG A 38 -4.51 55.24 -3.36
CA ARG A 38 -3.97 53.92 -3.01
C ARG A 38 -2.69 53.68 -3.78
N ASN A 39 -1.77 52.95 -3.18
CA ASN A 39 -0.50 52.59 -3.80
C ASN A 39 -0.21 51.08 -3.62
N PRO A 40 0.77 50.52 -4.33
CA PRO A 40 1.06 49.09 -4.28
C PRO A 40 1.35 48.59 -2.85
N VAL A 41 1.96 49.44 -2.00
CA VAL A 41 2.26 49.13 -0.60
C VAL A 41 0.97 48.95 0.22
N SER A 42 0.01 49.87 0.08
CA SER A 42 -1.29 49.77 0.75
C SER A 42 -2.05 48.49 0.37
N GLY A 43 -2.00 48.12 -0.91
CA GLY A 43 -2.62 46.89 -1.43
C GLY A 43 -1.92 45.64 -0.90
N SER A 44 -0.59 45.59 -0.98
CA SER A 44 0.23 44.46 -0.50
C SER A 44 -0.01 44.17 0.99
N LEU A 45 -0.04 45.21 1.83
CA LEU A 45 -0.28 45.06 3.28
C LEU A 45 -1.66 44.46 3.57
N LEU A 46 -2.70 44.89 2.86
CA LEU A 46 -4.04 44.36 3.05
C LEU A 46 -4.17 42.93 2.49
N MET A 47 -3.60 42.64 1.31
CA MET A 47 -3.57 41.30 0.74
C MET A 47 -2.83 40.30 1.62
N SER A 48 -1.68 40.70 2.15
CA SER A 48 -0.90 39.90 3.10
C SER A 48 -1.69 39.63 4.38
N GLY A 49 -2.42 40.63 4.88
CA GLY A 49 -3.35 40.48 6.02
C GLY A 49 -4.50 39.49 5.75
N TYR A 50 -5.10 39.54 4.56
CA TYR A 50 -6.10 38.55 4.16
C TYR A 50 -5.49 37.14 4.05
N ALA A 51 -4.31 37.03 3.45
CA ALA A 51 -3.61 35.76 3.27
C ALA A 51 -3.23 35.11 4.60
N SER A 52 -2.69 35.87 5.56
CA SER A 52 -2.32 35.36 6.88
C SER A 52 -3.52 34.92 7.73
N SER A 53 -4.73 35.41 7.41
CA SER A 53 -5.98 35.04 8.07
C SER A 53 -6.78 33.97 7.31
N GLY A 54 -6.19 33.33 6.30
CA GLY A 54 -6.84 32.29 5.48
C GLY A 54 -7.92 32.80 4.50
N ARG A 55 -8.11 34.12 4.39
CA ARG A 55 -9.11 34.76 3.52
C ARG A 55 -8.56 34.99 2.11
N HIS A 56 -8.05 33.92 1.49
CA HIS A 56 -7.38 33.98 0.19
C HIS A 56 -8.28 34.50 -0.94
N GLY A 57 -9.58 34.18 -0.90
CA GLY A 57 -10.56 34.69 -1.87
C GLY A 57 -10.73 36.22 -1.84
N ASP A 58 -10.71 36.84 -0.66
CA ASP A 58 -10.80 38.30 -0.51
C ASP A 58 -9.53 39.01 -0.99
N ALA A 59 -8.36 38.39 -0.80
CA ALA A 59 -7.11 38.88 -1.36
C ALA A 59 -7.17 38.92 -2.90
N LEU A 60 -7.71 37.86 -3.52
CA LEU A 60 -7.88 37.79 -4.98
C LEU A 60 -8.97 38.75 -5.49
N ALA A 61 -10.05 38.96 -4.72
CA ALA A 61 -11.06 39.95 -5.04
C ALA A 61 -10.48 41.38 -5.02
N LEU A 62 -9.58 41.68 -4.07
CA LEU A 62 -8.88 42.96 -4.03
C LEU A 62 -8.00 43.17 -5.26
N LEU A 63 -7.32 42.12 -5.75
CA LEU A 63 -6.53 42.19 -6.98
C LEU A 63 -7.39 42.56 -8.21
N ARG A 64 -8.59 42.00 -8.32
CA ARG A 64 -9.52 42.29 -9.44
C ARG A 64 -10.05 43.72 -9.40
N ALA A 65 -10.19 44.29 -8.21
CA ALA A 65 -10.67 45.64 -7.98
C ALA A 65 -9.54 46.66 -7.79
N ALA A 66 -8.29 46.27 -8.04
CA ALA A 66 -7.12 47.13 -7.81
C ALA A 66 -7.14 48.32 -8.78
N ASP A 67 -7.01 49.52 -8.22
CA ASP A 67 -6.89 50.80 -8.90
C ASP A 67 -5.46 51.38 -8.80
N PHE A 68 -4.49 50.52 -8.46
CA PHE A 68 -3.08 50.83 -8.26
C PHE A 68 -2.20 49.84 -9.05
N ASP A 69 -0.99 50.27 -9.41
CA ASP A 69 -0.05 49.42 -10.15
C ASP A 69 0.33 48.17 -9.36
N LEU A 70 0.42 47.02 -10.04
CA LEU A 70 0.86 45.78 -9.42
C LEU A 70 2.38 45.74 -9.47
N ASN A 71 3.02 45.74 -8.29
CA ASN A 71 4.46 45.51 -8.17
C ASN A 71 4.74 44.04 -7.79
N GLU A 72 6.02 43.68 -7.71
CA GLU A 72 6.51 42.33 -7.43
C GLU A 72 5.93 41.73 -6.13
N TYR A 73 5.72 42.54 -5.10
CA TYR A 73 5.20 42.09 -3.80
C TYR A 73 3.71 41.81 -3.82
N VAL A 74 2.92 42.70 -4.44
CA VAL A 74 1.46 42.51 -4.60
C VAL A 74 1.21 41.25 -5.44
N LEU A 75 1.94 41.11 -6.55
CA LEU A 75 1.77 39.99 -7.46
C LEU A 75 2.22 38.66 -6.85
N SER A 76 3.34 38.61 -6.13
CA SER A 76 3.78 37.41 -5.41
C SER A 76 2.76 36.96 -4.35
N THR A 77 2.19 37.91 -3.60
CA THR A 77 1.15 37.62 -2.60
C THR A 77 -0.14 37.12 -3.26
N ALA A 78 -0.54 37.73 -4.37
CA ALA A 78 -1.70 37.31 -5.15
C ALA A 78 -1.55 35.89 -5.69
N VAL A 79 -0.40 35.60 -6.30
CA VAL A 79 -0.09 34.26 -6.84
C VAL A 79 -0.05 33.22 -5.71
N SER A 80 0.53 33.56 -4.56
CA SER A 80 0.51 32.67 -3.39
C SER A 80 -0.91 32.39 -2.90
N ALA A 81 -1.80 33.40 -2.91
CA ALA A 81 -3.22 33.20 -2.62
C ALA A 81 -3.93 32.32 -3.67
N THR A 82 -3.58 32.45 -4.96
CA THR A 82 -4.12 31.54 -6.00
C THR A 82 -3.68 30.09 -5.80
N ALA A 83 -2.45 29.86 -5.30
CA ALA A 83 -1.96 28.53 -4.98
C ALA A 83 -2.79 27.86 -3.87
N GLN A 84 -3.14 28.62 -2.82
CA GLN A 84 -3.96 28.13 -1.71
C GLN A 84 -5.41 27.83 -2.14
N VAL A 85 -5.97 28.62 -3.05
CA VAL A 85 -7.31 28.38 -3.63
C VAL A 85 -7.27 27.32 -4.73
N ARG A 86 -6.08 26.88 -5.16
CA ARG A 86 -5.84 25.94 -6.28
C ARG A 86 -6.52 26.37 -7.58
N SER A 87 -6.57 27.68 -7.84
CA SER A 87 -7.20 28.24 -9.04
C SER A 87 -6.18 28.42 -10.17
N TYR A 88 -6.11 27.44 -11.07
CA TYR A 88 -5.19 27.47 -12.22
C TYR A 88 -5.44 28.65 -13.16
N ASP A 89 -6.70 28.93 -13.50
CA ASP A 89 -7.06 30.02 -14.42
C ASP A 89 -6.62 31.39 -13.89
N MET A 90 -6.88 31.65 -12.60
CA MET A 90 -6.46 32.89 -11.95
C MET A 90 -4.93 32.98 -11.87
N GLY A 91 -4.27 31.86 -11.56
CA GLY A 91 -2.80 31.76 -11.57
C GLY A 91 -2.20 32.10 -12.93
N ARG A 92 -2.79 31.62 -14.03
CA ARG A 92 -2.37 31.95 -15.40
C ARG A 92 -2.59 33.41 -15.76
N GLN A 93 -3.70 34.01 -15.30
CA GLN A 93 -3.93 35.45 -15.51
C GLN A 93 -2.88 36.30 -14.80
N CYS A 94 -2.56 35.96 -13.54
CA CYS A 94 -1.47 36.59 -12.80
C CYS A 94 -0.12 36.41 -13.50
N HIS A 95 0.17 35.20 -14.02
CA HIS A 95 1.39 34.94 -14.79
C HIS A 95 1.46 35.77 -16.08
N GLY A 96 0.37 35.82 -16.87
CA GLY A 96 0.31 36.61 -18.09
C GLY A 96 0.53 38.11 -17.82
N HIS A 97 -0.01 38.62 -16.71
CA HIS A 97 0.25 39.99 -16.27
C HIS A 97 1.71 40.18 -15.85
N ALA A 98 2.30 39.24 -15.09
CA ALA A 98 3.71 39.29 -14.70
C ALA A 98 4.63 39.42 -15.91
N VAL A 99 4.38 38.64 -16.97
CA VAL A 99 5.15 38.66 -18.21
C VAL A 99 4.98 40.00 -18.94
N LYS A 100 3.73 40.47 -19.10
CA LYS A 100 3.44 41.74 -19.79
C LYS A 100 4.08 42.95 -19.10
N SER A 101 4.13 42.93 -17.77
CA SER A 101 4.64 44.02 -16.95
C SER A 101 6.14 43.92 -16.63
N GLY A 102 6.83 42.90 -17.18
CA GLY A 102 8.27 42.68 -16.93
C GLY A 102 8.61 42.22 -15.51
N LEU A 103 7.60 41.79 -14.73
CA LEU A 103 7.76 41.36 -13.34
C LEU A 103 7.98 39.84 -13.20
N ALA A 104 7.85 39.08 -14.29
CA ALA A 104 7.99 37.62 -14.26
C ALA A 104 9.39 37.15 -13.82
N GLU A 105 10.43 37.93 -14.09
CA GLU A 105 11.82 37.61 -13.74
C GLU A 105 12.19 38.01 -12.30
N HIS A 106 11.32 38.76 -11.60
CA HIS A 106 11.57 39.08 -10.19
C HIS A 106 11.46 37.82 -9.32
N HIS A 107 12.49 37.59 -8.49
CA HIS A 107 12.63 36.41 -7.62
C HIS A 107 11.35 36.04 -6.85
N TYR A 108 10.71 37.03 -6.20
CA TYR A 108 9.49 36.82 -5.42
C TYR A 108 8.29 36.38 -6.26
N VAL A 109 8.17 36.88 -7.49
CA VAL A 109 7.06 36.56 -8.40
C VAL A 109 7.30 35.20 -9.03
N CYS A 110 8.52 34.94 -9.51
CA CYS A 110 8.87 33.68 -10.15
C CYS A 110 8.72 32.48 -9.19
N ASN A 111 9.23 32.58 -7.95
CA ASN A 111 9.08 31.51 -6.95
C ASN A 111 7.61 31.25 -6.59
N ALA A 112 6.81 32.32 -6.46
CA ALA A 112 5.39 32.20 -6.19
C ALA A 112 4.64 31.54 -7.35
N LEU A 113 4.97 31.91 -8.60
CA LEU A 113 4.38 31.31 -9.81
C LEU A 113 4.69 29.83 -9.91
N LEU A 114 5.94 29.46 -9.67
CA LEU A 114 6.38 28.08 -9.71
C LEU A 114 5.70 27.23 -8.63
N HIS A 115 5.67 27.70 -7.38
CA HIS A 115 4.90 27.06 -6.32
C HIS A 115 3.41 26.94 -6.67
N MET A 116 2.81 27.99 -7.26
CA MET A 116 1.41 27.98 -7.69
C MET A 116 1.14 26.90 -8.75
N TYR A 117 1.98 26.79 -9.78
CA TYR A 117 1.80 25.76 -10.82
C TYR A 117 1.96 24.34 -10.26
N CYS A 118 2.91 24.12 -9.34
CA CYS A 118 3.05 22.86 -8.61
C CYS A 118 1.78 22.51 -7.82
N GLN A 119 1.24 23.47 -7.05
CA GLN A 119 0.03 23.29 -6.23
C GLN A 119 -1.25 23.13 -7.05
N CYS A 120 -1.34 23.74 -8.23
CA CYS A 120 -2.48 23.62 -9.15
C CYS A 120 -2.41 22.36 -10.01
N ALA A 121 -1.54 21.40 -9.70
CA ALA A 121 -1.40 20.12 -10.41
C ALA A 121 -0.91 20.20 -11.88
N HIS A 122 -0.33 21.33 -12.31
CA HIS A 122 0.19 21.54 -13.66
C HIS A 122 1.72 21.68 -13.66
N VAL A 123 2.41 20.58 -13.33
CA VAL A 123 3.86 20.56 -13.16
C VAL A 123 4.62 20.82 -14.47
N GLU A 124 4.05 20.49 -15.64
CA GLU A 124 4.67 20.81 -16.93
C GLU A 124 4.83 22.32 -17.17
N ASP A 125 3.86 23.12 -16.73
CA ASP A 125 3.97 24.58 -16.84
C ASP A 125 4.95 25.13 -15.80
N ALA A 126 5.03 24.50 -14.62
CA ALA A 126 6.07 24.80 -13.63
C ALA A 126 7.49 24.54 -14.20
N VAL A 127 7.68 23.45 -14.95
CA VAL A 127 8.96 23.15 -15.63
C VAL A 127 9.33 24.22 -16.64
N LYS A 128 8.37 24.71 -17.44
CA LYS A 128 8.64 25.79 -18.40
C LYS A 128 9.13 27.05 -17.67
N VAL A 129 8.47 27.44 -16.59
CA VAL A 129 8.89 28.58 -15.76
C VAL A 129 10.29 28.33 -15.18
N PHE A 130 10.55 27.10 -14.70
CA PHE A 130 11.84 26.70 -14.14
C PHE A 130 13.00 26.74 -15.17
N GLU A 131 12.73 26.42 -16.44
CA GLU A 131 13.75 26.42 -17.49
C GLU A 131 13.99 27.82 -18.08
N MET A 132 13.02 28.73 -17.97
CA MET A 132 13.09 30.07 -18.56
C MET A 132 13.80 31.10 -17.68
N VAL A 133 13.87 30.91 -16.36
CA VAL A 133 14.39 31.91 -15.41
C VAL A 133 15.55 31.33 -14.58
N PRO A 134 16.75 31.92 -14.56
CA PRO A 134 17.83 31.51 -13.66
C PRO A 134 17.65 32.12 -12.26
N GLY A 135 18.26 31.52 -11.23
CA GLY A 135 18.41 32.13 -9.89
C GLY A 135 17.37 31.73 -8.84
N PHE A 136 16.71 30.59 -9.00
CA PHE A 136 15.78 30.05 -8.00
C PHE A 136 16.44 29.78 -6.63
N ASP A 137 15.69 30.02 -5.55
CA ASP A 137 16.12 29.69 -4.18
C ASP A 137 15.70 28.27 -3.78
N ALA A 138 16.17 27.84 -2.60
CA ALA A 138 15.84 26.53 -2.04
C ALA A 138 14.33 26.26 -1.98
N PHE A 139 13.49 27.27 -1.73
CA PHE A 139 12.04 27.12 -1.65
C PHE A 139 11.43 26.70 -3.00
N ALA A 140 11.88 27.30 -4.11
CA ALA A 140 11.44 26.93 -5.45
C ALA A 140 11.82 25.48 -5.80
N PHE A 141 13.05 25.06 -5.49
CA PHE A 141 13.48 23.67 -5.68
C PHE A 141 12.65 22.70 -4.83
N ASN A 142 12.41 23.00 -3.55
CA ASN A 142 11.62 22.15 -2.65
C ASN A 142 10.18 21.98 -3.16
N SER A 143 9.59 23.07 -3.66
CA SER A 143 8.24 23.07 -4.24
C SER A 143 8.14 22.20 -5.48
N MET A 144 9.15 22.25 -6.35
CA MET A 144 9.22 21.41 -7.56
C MET A 144 9.44 19.94 -7.23
N ILE A 145 10.35 19.63 -6.31
CA ILE A 145 10.60 18.26 -5.86
C ILE A 145 9.29 17.66 -5.33
N ASN A 146 8.63 18.33 -4.38
CA ASN A 146 7.38 17.85 -3.81
C ASN A 146 6.27 17.75 -4.87
N GLY A 147 6.12 18.74 -5.75
CA GLY A 147 5.13 18.72 -6.82
C GLY A 147 5.33 17.56 -7.81
N PHE A 148 6.57 17.16 -8.11
CA PHE A 148 6.86 15.98 -8.92
C PHE A 148 6.58 14.68 -8.17
N LEU A 149 6.95 14.62 -6.88
CA LEU A 149 6.71 13.45 -6.03
C LEU A 149 5.22 13.18 -5.85
N ASP A 150 4.41 14.21 -5.61
CA ASP A 150 2.94 14.13 -5.49
C ASP A 150 2.26 13.57 -6.75
N LYS A 151 2.92 13.69 -7.91
CA LYS A 151 2.44 13.17 -9.20
C LYS A 151 3.10 11.85 -9.61
N GLY A 152 4.00 11.29 -8.80
CA GLY A 152 4.77 10.08 -9.12
C GLY A 152 5.68 10.24 -10.34
N LYS A 153 6.03 11.48 -10.72
CA LYS A 153 6.89 11.79 -11.87
C LYS A 153 8.36 11.88 -11.43
N PHE A 154 8.93 10.72 -11.14
CA PHE A 154 10.26 10.62 -10.51
C PHE A 154 11.40 11.22 -11.35
N ASP A 155 11.39 11.04 -12.68
CA ASP A 155 12.44 11.56 -13.57
C ASP A 155 12.56 13.09 -13.50
N GLY A 156 11.42 13.78 -13.42
CA GLY A 156 11.38 15.23 -13.25
C GLY A 156 12.01 15.65 -11.92
N SER A 157 11.67 14.93 -10.84
CA SER A 157 12.26 15.15 -9.53
C SER A 157 13.78 14.93 -9.51
N VAL A 158 14.29 13.89 -10.17
CA VAL A 158 15.74 13.63 -10.26
C VAL A 158 16.47 14.80 -10.92
N ARG A 159 15.92 15.34 -12.02
CA ARG A 159 16.51 16.51 -12.71
C ARG A 159 16.59 17.72 -11.79
N VAL A 160 15.52 18.01 -11.05
CA VAL A 160 15.45 19.14 -10.13
C VAL A 160 16.45 18.98 -8.98
N VAL A 161 16.55 17.79 -8.36
CA VAL A 161 17.52 17.51 -7.29
C VAL A 161 18.96 17.69 -7.78
N ARG A 162 19.31 17.15 -8.97
CA ARG A 162 20.65 17.33 -9.55
C ARG A 162 20.98 18.81 -9.80
N SER A 163 20.00 19.59 -10.27
CA SER A 163 20.17 21.03 -10.46
C SER A 163 20.32 21.77 -9.13
N MET A 164 19.61 21.37 -8.09
CA MET A 164 19.68 21.96 -6.75
C MET A 164 21.08 21.81 -6.14
N VAL A 165 21.70 20.63 -6.29
CA VAL A 165 23.06 20.35 -5.79
C VAL A 165 24.10 21.29 -6.42
N GLY A 166 23.91 21.68 -7.68
CA GLY A 166 24.84 22.56 -8.40
C GLY A 166 24.59 24.07 -8.19
N GLN A 167 23.37 24.47 -7.83
CA GLN A 167 22.97 25.89 -7.79
C GLN A 167 22.72 26.45 -6.38
N VAL A 168 22.40 25.60 -5.39
CA VAL A 168 22.06 26.04 -4.02
C VAL A 168 23.18 25.65 -3.06
N GLU A 169 23.98 26.62 -2.62
CA GLU A 169 25.13 26.39 -1.72
C GLU A 169 24.72 25.93 -0.30
N GLN A 170 23.60 26.42 0.22
CA GLN A 170 23.14 26.11 1.58
C GLN A 170 21.70 25.59 1.60
N TRP A 171 21.55 24.33 1.98
CA TRP A 171 20.25 23.71 2.21
C TRP A 171 19.76 23.98 3.63
N ASP A 172 18.50 24.36 3.75
CA ASP A 172 17.77 24.41 5.01
C ASP A 172 17.15 23.05 5.37
N HIS A 173 16.58 22.93 6.57
CA HIS A 173 15.96 21.68 7.02
C HIS A 173 14.83 21.20 6.08
N VAL A 174 14.08 22.11 5.46
CA VAL A 174 13.01 21.78 4.49
C VAL A 174 13.59 21.16 3.23
N SER A 175 14.75 21.66 2.78
CA SER A 175 15.48 21.14 1.62
C SER A 175 15.95 19.70 1.85
N TYR A 176 16.51 19.43 3.03
CA TYR A 176 16.89 18.06 3.39
C TYR A 176 15.67 17.13 3.40
N VAL A 177 14.54 17.56 3.98
CA VAL A 177 13.31 16.76 3.99
C VAL A 177 12.81 16.47 2.56
N ALA A 178 12.80 17.47 1.67
CA ALA A 178 12.36 17.30 0.29
C ALA A 178 13.27 16.32 -0.49
N VAL A 179 14.60 16.46 -0.38
CA VAL A 179 15.55 15.57 -1.07
C VAL A 179 15.53 14.15 -0.46
N LEU A 180 15.38 14.01 0.85
CA LEU A 180 15.20 12.71 1.48
C LEU A 180 13.89 12.04 1.05
N GLY A 181 12.79 12.80 0.98
CA GLY A 181 11.52 12.33 0.43
C GLY A 181 11.62 11.88 -1.04
N HIS A 182 12.45 12.57 -1.83
CA HIS A 182 12.81 12.12 -3.17
C HIS A 182 13.52 10.77 -3.14
N CYS A 183 14.60 10.64 -2.36
CA CYS A 183 15.36 9.39 -2.24
C CYS A 183 14.46 8.23 -1.76
N ALA A 184 13.55 8.51 -0.83
CA ALA A 184 12.58 7.55 -0.31
C ALA A 184 11.63 7.05 -1.40
N SER A 185 11.15 7.95 -2.26
CA SER A 185 10.19 7.63 -3.32
C SER A 185 10.83 6.96 -4.54
N THR A 186 12.09 7.30 -4.85
CA THR A 186 12.86 6.70 -5.96
C THR A 186 13.67 5.48 -5.53
N LYS A 187 13.68 5.15 -4.23
CA LYS A 187 14.52 4.11 -3.61
C LYS A 187 16.02 4.29 -3.87
N GLU A 188 16.49 5.54 -4.04
CA GLU A 188 17.91 5.85 -4.24
C GLU A 188 18.69 5.90 -2.92
N LEU A 189 19.00 4.72 -2.36
CA LEU A 189 19.70 4.58 -1.07
C LEU A 189 21.07 5.27 -1.04
N LEU A 190 21.83 5.24 -2.14
CA LEU A 190 23.16 5.83 -2.20
C LEU A 190 23.10 7.35 -2.03
N LEU A 191 22.19 8.01 -2.74
CA LEU A 191 21.95 9.44 -2.62
C LEU A 191 21.46 9.78 -1.21
N GLY A 192 20.52 8.99 -0.67
CA GLY A 192 20.03 9.14 0.70
C GLY A 192 21.15 9.10 1.75
N ARG A 193 22.10 8.17 1.62
CA ARG A 193 23.28 8.07 2.52
C ARG A 193 24.22 9.26 2.39
N GLN A 194 24.39 9.81 1.19
CA GLN A 194 25.20 11.03 0.98
C GLN A 194 24.54 12.25 1.65
N VAL A 195 23.23 12.40 1.47
CA VAL A 195 22.44 13.48 2.09
C VAL A 195 22.44 13.35 3.61
N HIS A 196 22.29 12.14 4.15
CA HIS A 196 22.41 11.87 5.58
C HIS A 196 23.80 12.24 6.11
N SER A 197 24.87 11.84 5.41
CA SER A 197 26.25 12.20 5.79
C SER A 197 26.47 13.72 5.82
N GLN A 198 25.82 14.46 4.92
CA GLN A 198 25.86 15.92 4.91
C GLN A 198 25.04 16.53 6.05
N ALA A 199 23.88 15.96 6.38
CA ALA A 199 23.05 16.36 7.51
C ALA A 199 23.80 16.20 8.85
N LEU A 200 24.51 15.06 9.03
CA LEU A 200 25.34 14.76 10.20
C LEU A 200 26.43 15.82 10.43
N LYS A 201 27.10 16.27 9.36
CA LYS A 201 28.12 17.33 9.46
C LYS A 201 27.56 18.65 9.99
N ARG A 202 26.25 18.89 9.84
CA ARG A 202 25.55 20.11 10.26
C ARG A 202 24.72 19.94 11.52
N ARG A 203 24.74 18.74 12.13
CA ARG A 203 23.90 18.35 13.28
C ARG A 203 22.40 18.49 13.03
N LEU A 204 21.97 18.32 11.78
CA LEU A 204 20.56 18.42 11.40
C LEU A 204 19.77 17.14 11.70
N GLU A 205 20.44 16.02 11.96
CA GLU A 205 19.83 14.75 12.40
C GLU A 205 19.07 14.88 13.72
N LEU A 206 19.42 15.87 14.55
CA LEU A 206 18.74 16.18 15.81
C LEU A 206 17.40 16.90 15.59
N ASN A 207 17.16 17.43 14.39
CA ASN A 207 15.89 18.06 14.04
C ASN A 207 14.84 16.97 13.75
N VAL A 208 13.74 16.98 14.50
CA VAL A 208 12.69 15.94 14.39
C VAL A 208 12.13 15.77 12.98
N TYR A 209 12.05 16.83 12.17
CA TYR A 209 11.57 16.75 10.79
C TYR A 209 12.57 16.05 9.87
N VAL A 210 13.86 16.39 9.99
CA VAL A 210 14.93 15.77 9.21
C VAL A 210 15.13 14.31 9.66
N GLY A 211 15.17 14.04 10.96
CA GLY A 211 15.29 12.68 11.48
C GLY A 211 14.10 11.80 11.09
N SER A 212 12.87 12.30 11.14
CA SER A 212 11.70 11.55 10.65
C SER A 212 11.77 11.28 9.14
N ALA A 213 12.27 12.22 8.35
CA ALA A 213 12.49 12.03 6.91
C ALA A 213 13.61 11.02 6.62
N LEU A 214 14.65 10.95 7.47
CA LEU A 214 15.69 9.93 7.38
C LEU A 214 15.13 8.53 7.67
N VAL A 215 14.28 8.40 8.69
CA VAL A 215 13.58 7.14 9.01
C VAL A 215 12.72 6.67 7.84
N ASP A 216 11.90 7.57 7.25
CA ASP A 216 11.08 7.24 6.07
C ASP A 216 11.94 6.84 4.86
N MET A 217 13.03 7.57 4.61
CA MET A 217 13.96 7.28 3.50
C MET A 217 14.59 5.89 3.63
N TYR A 218 15.17 5.58 4.80
CA TYR A 218 15.76 4.26 5.03
C TYR A 218 14.70 3.14 5.01
N GLY A 219 13.52 3.41 5.57
CA GLY A 219 12.39 2.47 5.56
C GLY A 219 11.99 2.07 4.14
N LYS A 220 11.74 3.05 3.26
CA LYS A 220 11.36 2.80 1.86
C LYS A 220 12.49 2.24 1.00
N CYS A 221 13.75 2.44 1.40
CA CYS A 221 14.94 1.83 0.79
C CYS A 221 15.26 0.43 1.34
N GLU A 222 14.30 -0.23 2.01
CA GLU A 222 14.44 -1.60 2.50
C GLU A 222 15.56 -1.78 3.55
N CYS A 223 15.85 -0.72 4.32
CA CYS A 223 16.92 -0.66 5.32
C CYS A 223 16.37 -0.36 6.73
N ALA A 224 15.55 -1.26 7.28
CA ALA A 224 14.89 -1.07 8.58
C ALA A 224 15.88 -0.80 9.74
N CYS A 225 17.05 -1.44 9.77
CA CYS A 225 18.06 -1.22 10.82
C CYS A 225 18.66 0.20 10.78
N ASP A 226 18.93 0.72 9.57
CA ASP A 226 19.43 2.09 9.40
C ASP A 226 18.32 3.10 9.79
N ALA A 227 17.06 2.78 9.47
CA ALA A 227 15.90 3.59 9.89
C ALA A 227 15.76 3.64 11.42
N HIS A 228 15.89 2.49 12.10
CA HIS A 228 15.87 2.43 13.55
C HIS A 228 17.03 3.21 14.18
N SER A 229 18.23 3.11 13.61
CA SER A 229 19.40 3.86 14.07
C SER A 229 19.19 5.38 13.96
N ALA A 230 18.57 5.85 12.87
CA ALA A 230 18.23 7.26 12.72
C ALA A 230 17.14 7.72 13.71
N PHE A 231 16.20 6.85 14.04
CA PHE A 231 15.18 7.10 15.06
C PHE A 231 15.79 7.22 16.46
N GLU A 232 16.75 6.36 16.82
CA GLU A 232 17.37 6.37 18.14
C GLU A 232 18.18 7.63 18.45
N VAL A 233 18.72 8.29 17.42
CA VAL A 233 19.48 9.55 17.55
C VAL A 233 18.57 10.75 17.89
N LEU A 234 17.26 10.66 17.67
CA LEU A 234 16.34 11.77 17.93
C LEU A 234 16.28 12.09 19.43
N PRO A 235 16.54 13.35 19.84
CA PRO A 235 16.55 13.74 21.25
C PRO A 235 15.15 13.77 21.87
N GLU A 236 14.15 14.20 21.08
CA GLU A 236 12.73 14.21 21.46
C GLU A 236 11.93 13.40 20.44
N LYS A 237 11.48 12.23 20.85
CA LYS A 237 10.64 11.33 20.03
C LYS A 237 9.17 11.67 20.28
N ASN A 238 8.44 11.98 19.22
CA ASN A 238 7.00 12.26 19.28
C ASN A 238 6.22 11.18 18.51
N VAL A 239 4.88 11.26 18.54
CA VAL A 239 4.02 10.27 17.86
C VAL A 239 4.33 10.14 16.35
N VAL A 240 4.79 11.20 15.70
CA VAL A 240 5.15 11.19 14.27
C VAL A 240 6.43 10.38 14.04
N SER A 241 7.50 10.61 14.81
CA SER A 241 8.75 9.85 14.67
C SER A 241 8.55 8.36 15.01
N TRP A 242 7.74 8.04 16.02
CA TRP A 242 7.37 6.66 16.35
C TRP A 242 6.57 5.99 15.24
N THR A 243 5.57 6.69 14.69
CA THR A 243 4.78 6.17 13.57
C THR A 243 5.64 5.95 12.33
N ALA A 244 6.63 6.82 12.09
CA ALA A 244 7.58 6.67 10.98
C ALA A 244 8.44 5.41 11.12
N VAL A 245 9.02 5.13 12.30
CA VAL A 245 9.82 3.92 12.50
C VAL A 245 8.96 2.67 12.44
N MET A 246 7.76 2.67 13.05
CA MET A 246 6.81 1.55 12.90
C MET A 246 6.42 1.28 11.44
N THR A 247 6.23 2.34 10.65
CA THR A 247 5.93 2.24 9.22
C THR A 247 7.10 1.63 8.46
N ALA A 248 8.33 2.03 8.78
CA ALA A 248 9.53 1.45 8.20
C ALA A 248 9.61 -0.06 8.45
N TYR A 249 9.41 -0.51 9.70
CA TYR A 249 9.38 -1.94 10.02
C TYR A 249 8.24 -2.68 9.29
N THR A 250 7.03 -2.11 9.28
CA THR A 250 5.87 -2.72 8.60
C THR A 250 6.06 -2.85 7.09
N GLN A 251 6.66 -1.86 6.43
CA GLN A 251 6.96 -1.91 5.00
C GLN A 251 8.08 -2.92 4.65
N ASN A 252 8.93 -3.24 5.61
CA ASN A 252 9.99 -4.24 5.50
C ASN A 252 9.55 -5.64 5.93
N GLU A 253 8.24 -5.87 6.10
CA GLU A 253 7.64 -7.14 6.54
C GLU A 253 8.08 -7.61 7.95
N LEU A 254 8.69 -6.72 8.74
CA LEU A 254 9.09 -6.94 10.13
C LEU A 254 7.94 -6.55 11.07
N PHE A 255 6.84 -7.31 10.96
CA PHE A 255 5.57 -6.96 11.60
C PHE A 255 5.58 -7.15 13.13
N GLU A 256 6.33 -8.10 13.66
CA GLU A 256 6.42 -8.35 15.11
C GLU A 256 7.14 -7.20 15.80
N GLU A 257 8.25 -6.75 15.23
CA GLU A 257 9.02 -5.61 15.72
C GLU A 257 8.21 -4.31 15.62
N ALA A 258 7.41 -4.13 14.56
CA ALA A 258 6.50 -2.99 14.45
C ALA A 258 5.44 -2.97 15.58
N LEU A 259 4.93 -4.13 15.98
CA LEU A 259 3.99 -4.26 17.12
C LEU A 259 4.70 -4.07 18.46
N GLN A 260 5.96 -4.51 18.60
CA GLN A 260 6.75 -4.24 19.79
C GLN A 260 6.97 -2.73 19.97
N LEU A 261 7.31 -2.01 18.88
CA LEU A 261 7.44 -0.55 18.91
C LEU A 261 6.14 0.18 19.28
N PHE A 262 4.97 -0.38 18.93
CA PHE A 262 3.68 0.16 19.40
C PHE A 262 3.55 0.05 20.92
N LEU A 263 3.93 -1.08 21.51
CA LEU A 263 3.90 -1.27 22.95
C LEU A 263 4.91 -0.35 23.65
N ASP A 264 6.12 -0.20 23.09
CA ASP A 264 7.15 0.69 23.61
C ASP A 264 6.68 2.15 23.59
N LEU A 265 6.02 2.60 22.51
CA LEU A 265 5.37 3.91 22.43
C LEU A 265 4.36 4.13 23.57
N GLU A 266 3.51 3.14 23.87
CA GLU A 266 2.53 3.25 24.95
C GLU A 266 3.19 3.27 26.34
N MET A 267 4.27 2.50 26.53
CA MET A 267 5.06 2.47 27.77
C MET A 267 5.77 3.79 28.04
N GLU A 268 6.24 4.49 27.01
CA GLU A 268 6.80 5.84 27.08
C GLU A 268 5.73 6.93 27.32
N GLY A 269 4.46 6.54 27.46
CA GLY A 269 3.36 7.46 27.74
C GLY A 269 2.95 8.34 26.54
N ILE A 270 3.44 8.03 25.34
CA ILE A 270 3.09 8.73 24.11
C ILE A 270 1.77 8.16 23.61
N ARG A 271 0.78 9.02 23.37
CA ARG A 271 -0.55 8.58 22.92
C ARG A 271 -0.50 8.22 21.42
N PRO A 272 -0.91 7.00 21.02
CA PRO A 272 -1.09 6.66 19.61
C PRO A 272 -2.10 7.59 18.94
N ASN A 273 -1.89 7.90 17.66
CA ASN A 273 -2.89 8.57 16.83
C ASN A 273 -3.49 7.62 15.79
N GLU A 274 -4.39 8.12 14.95
CA GLU A 274 -5.07 7.35 13.90
C GLU A 274 -4.09 6.67 12.92
N PHE A 275 -2.94 7.29 12.64
CA PHE A 275 -1.92 6.72 11.77
C PHE A 275 -1.12 5.62 12.49
N THR A 276 -0.81 5.82 13.78
CA THR A 276 -0.16 4.79 14.61
C THR A 276 -1.00 3.51 14.68
N TYR A 277 -2.32 3.65 14.92
CA TYR A 277 -3.25 2.51 14.90
C TYR A 277 -3.33 1.84 13.52
N ALA A 278 -3.41 2.63 12.44
CA ALA A 278 -3.47 2.09 11.10
C ALA A 278 -2.23 1.24 10.76
N VAL A 279 -1.03 1.68 11.17
CA VAL A 279 0.21 0.92 11.00
C VAL A 279 0.16 -0.38 11.80
N ALA A 280 -0.13 -0.32 13.10
CA ALA A 280 -0.18 -1.51 13.96
C ALA A 280 -1.22 -2.54 13.49
N LEU A 281 -2.40 -2.10 13.05
CA LEU A 281 -3.44 -2.97 12.48
C LEU A 281 -2.98 -3.62 11.18
N ASN A 282 -2.25 -2.90 10.32
CA ASN A 282 -1.66 -3.48 9.12
C ASN A 282 -0.55 -4.48 9.43
N SER A 283 0.23 -4.27 10.50
CA SER A 283 1.20 -5.28 10.98
C SER A 283 0.48 -6.55 11.45
N CYS A 284 -0.63 -6.42 12.19
CA CYS A 284 -1.49 -7.57 12.52
C CYS A 284 -2.05 -8.27 11.27
N ALA A 285 -2.42 -7.51 10.23
CA ALA A 285 -2.87 -8.05 8.95
C ALA A 285 -1.78 -8.88 8.26
N GLY A 286 -0.52 -8.42 8.32
CA GLY A 286 0.65 -9.14 7.80
C GLY A 286 0.87 -10.48 8.50
N LEU A 287 0.75 -10.50 9.83
CA LEU A 287 0.90 -11.70 10.67
C LEU A 287 -0.34 -12.61 10.70
N ALA A 288 -1.47 -12.15 10.13
CA ALA A 288 -2.79 -12.75 10.34
C ALA A 288 -3.17 -12.91 11.83
N ALA A 289 -2.73 -11.96 12.67
CA ALA A 289 -2.86 -12.00 14.13
C ALA A 289 -4.21 -11.44 14.59
N LEU A 290 -5.29 -12.22 14.40
CA LEU A 290 -6.67 -11.79 14.69
C LEU A 290 -6.88 -11.31 16.15
N LYS A 291 -6.24 -11.95 17.13
CA LYS A 291 -6.41 -11.58 18.56
C LYS A 291 -5.78 -10.23 18.88
N ASN A 292 -4.56 -9.99 18.39
CA ASN A 292 -3.88 -8.70 18.51
C ASN A 292 -4.68 -7.61 17.78
N GLY A 293 -5.19 -7.91 16.59
CA GLY A 293 -6.06 -7.01 15.84
C GLY A 293 -7.35 -6.66 16.59
N ASN A 294 -7.98 -7.62 17.28
CA ASN A 294 -9.15 -7.37 18.14
C ASN A 294 -8.80 -6.48 19.34
N ALA A 295 -7.64 -6.68 19.96
CA ALA A 295 -7.17 -5.84 21.07
C ALA A 295 -6.92 -4.40 20.60
N LEU A 296 -6.27 -4.21 19.45
CA LEU A 296 -6.05 -2.90 18.84
C LEU A 296 -7.36 -2.23 18.42
N SER A 297 -8.31 -2.98 17.86
CA SER A 297 -9.66 -2.49 17.54
C SER A 297 -10.38 -1.97 18.78
N ALA A 298 -10.36 -2.73 19.88
CA ALA A 298 -10.94 -2.30 21.15
C ALA A 298 -10.20 -1.09 21.74
N SER A 299 -8.87 -1.03 21.63
CA SER A 299 -8.06 0.11 22.04
C SER A 299 -8.44 1.37 21.26
N ALA A 300 -8.50 1.30 19.92
CA ALA A 300 -8.90 2.41 19.04
C ALA A 300 -10.32 2.94 19.32
N VAL A 301 -11.25 2.05 19.70
CA VAL A 301 -12.60 2.46 20.14
C VAL A 301 -12.52 3.22 21.47
N LYS A 302 -11.79 2.71 22.47
CA LYS A 302 -11.66 3.34 23.79
C LYS A 302 -10.99 4.71 23.72
N THR A 303 -10.04 4.88 22.81
CA THR A 303 -9.30 6.14 22.61
C THR A 303 -9.99 7.11 21.64
N GLY A 304 -11.10 6.70 21.01
CA GLY A 304 -11.91 7.57 20.15
C GLY A 304 -11.43 7.68 18.69
N HIS A 305 -10.52 6.82 18.24
CA HIS A 305 -9.98 6.83 16.88
C HIS A 305 -10.76 5.97 15.88
N TRP A 306 -11.77 5.22 16.33
CA TRP A 306 -12.59 4.38 15.43
C TRP A 306 -13.31 5.17 14.32
N GLY A 307 -13.58 6.46 14.50
CA GLY A 307 -14.21 7.30 13.46
C GLY A 307 -13.27 7.73 12.32
N ALA A 308 -11.95 7.50 12.44
CA ALA A 308 -10.98 7.88 11.42
C ALA A 308 -10.98 6.88 10.25
N LEU A 309 -11.10 7.38 9.01
CA LEU A 309 -11.10 6.55 7.79
C LEU A 309 -9.86 5.64 7.70
N SER A 310 -8.69 6.14 8.07
CA SER A 310 -7.42 5.39 8.08
C SER A 310 -7.49 4.16 8.99
N VAL A 311 -8.10 4.29 10.17
CA VAL A 311 -8.26 3.21 11.15
C VAL A 311 -9.29 2.20 10.65
N CYS A 312 -10.45 2.65 10.17
CA CYS A 312 -11.46 1.73 9.60
C CYS A 312 -10.93 0.93 8.42
N ASN A 313 -10.21 1.57 7.50
CA ASN A 313 -9.60 0.91 6.34
C ASN A 313 -8.58 -0.13 6.78
N ALA A 314 -7.73 0.19 7.77
CA ALA A 314 -6.78 -0.76 8.34
C ALA A 314 -7.49 -1.92 9.08
N LEU A 315 -8.61 -1.68 9.77
CA LEU A 315 -9.43 -2.71 10.39
C LEU A 315 -10.04 -3.68 9.36
N ILE A 316 -10.59 -3.16 8.25
CA ILE A 316 -11.13 -3.99 7.17
C ILE A 316 -10.02 -4.91 6.62
N ASN A 317 -8.85 -4.34 6.31
CA ASN A 317 -7.70 -5.11 5.82
C ASN A 317 -7.20 -6.14 6.84
N MET A 318 -7.11 -5.76 8.13
CA MET A 318 -6.70 -6.66 9.21
C MET A 318 -7.65 -7.85 9.35
N TYR A 319 -8.96 -7.61 9.43
CA TYR A 319 -9.95 -8.67 9.55
C TYR A 319 -9.98 -9.58 8.31
N ALA A 320 -9.89 -9.00 7.11
CA ALA A 320 -9.84 -9.76 5.87
C ALA A 320 -8.59 -10.67 5.81
N LYS A 321 -7.39 -10.14 6.09
CA LYS A 321 -6.12 -10.90 6.06
C LYS A 321 -5.91 -11.82 7.26
N SER A 322 -6.75 -11.73 8.29
CA SER A 322 -6.74 -12.61 9.47
C SER A 322 -7.88 -13.65 9.46
N GLY A 323 -8.53 -13.86 8.32
CA GLY A 323 -9.52 -14.93 8.16
C GLY A 323 -10.89 -14.63 8.77
N SER A 324 -11.26 -13.35 8.93
CA SER A 324 -12.58 -12.92 9.43
C SER A 324 -13.26 -11.91 8.50
N ILE A 325 -13.60 -12.33 7.27
CA ILE A 325 -14.27 -11.47 6.29
C ILE A 325 -15.62 -10.91 6.79
N SER A 326 -16.31 -11.64 7.66
CA SER A 326 -17.55 -11.18 8.27
C SER A 326 -17.35 -9.95 9.16
N ASP A 327 -16.26 -9.90 9.94
CA ASP A 327 -15.96 -8.73 10.77
C ASP A 327 -15.45 -7.57 9.93
N ALA A 328 -14.69 -7.84 8.86
CA ALA A 328 -14.32 -6.81 7.87
C ALA A 328 -15.56 -6.15 7.25
N TRP A 329 -16.56 -6.95 6.86
CA TRP A 329 -17.84 -6.45 6.35
C TRP A 329 -18.62 -5.65 7.40
N ARG A 330 -18.62 -6.07 8.67
CA ARG A 330 -19.26 -5.32 9.76
C ARG A 330 -18.61 -3.95 9.98
N VAL A 331 -17.29 -3.87 9.91
CA VAL A 331 -16.58 -2.58 9.95
C VAL A 331 -17.01 -1.74 8.75
N PHE A 332 -16.95 -2.29 7.54
CA PHE A 332 -17.36 -1.59 6.32
C PHE A 332 -18.78 -1.03 6.39
N LEU A 333 -19.75 -1.81 6.88
CA LEU A 333 -21.15 -1.36 7.02
C LEU A 333 -21.35 -0.28 8.09
N SER A 334 -20.52 -0.28 9.14
CA SER A 334 -20.64 0.69 10.24
C SER A 334 -19.93 2.03 9.96
N MET A 335 -19.12 2.12 8.90
CA MET A 335 -18.48 3.37 8.50
C MET A 335 -19.50 4.43 8.05
N PRO A 336 -19.43 5.67 8.60
CA PRO A 336 -20.33 6.76 8.21
C PRO A 336 -19.98 7.33 6.82
N CYS A 337 -18.70 7.35 6.47
CA CYS A 337 -18.17 7.76 5.18
C CYS A 337 -17.25 6.64 4.68
N ARG A 338 -17.24 6.39 3.37
CA ARG A 338 -16.38 5.38 2.73
C ARG A 338 -15.66 6.05 1.60
N ASP A 339 -14.36 5.79 1.49
CA ASP A 339 -13.57 6.24 0.36
C ASP A 339 -13.24 5.06 -0.56
N VAL A 340 -12.60 5.36 -1.69
CA VAL A 340 -12.11 4.35 -2.64
C VAL A 340 -11.26 3.27 -1.96
N VAL A 341 -10.52 3.59 -0.88
CA VAL A 341 -9.70 2.63 -0.14
C VAL A 341 -10.58 1.68 0.69
N SER A 342 -11.67 2.16 1.29
CA SER A 342 -12.66 1.32 1.99
C SER A 342 -13.26 0.27 1.05
N TRP A 343 -13.74 0.72 -0.12
CA TRP A 343 -14.32 -0.16 -1.15
C TRP A 343 -13.31 -1.18 -1.68
N ASN A 344 -12.10 -0.73 -2.02
CA ASN A 344 -11.06 -1.61 -2.52
C ASN A 344 -10.66 -2.68 -1.50
N SER A 345 -10.53 -2.29 -0.23
CA SER A 345 -10.14 -3.21 0.84
C SER A 345 -11.13 -4.36 1.00
N ILE A 346 -12.44 -4.07 0.88
CA ILE A 346 -13.48 -5.10 1.00
C ILE A 346 -13.65 -5.93 -0.29
N ILE A 347 -13.52 -5.35 -1.48
CA ILE A 347 -13.57 -6.07 -2.77
C ILE A 347 -12.41 -7.09 -2.83
N ILE A 348 -11.19 -6.64 -2.52
CA ILE A 348 -10.01 -7.51 -2.44
C ILE A 348 -10.20 -8.54 -1.32
N GLY A 349 -10.71 -8.14 -0.16
CA GLY A 349 -11.01 -9.06 0.94
C GLY A 349 -11.93 -10.22 0.51
N TYR A 350 -13.04 -9.92 -0.16
CA TYR A 350 -13.96 -10.95 -0.66
C TYR A 350 -13.31 -11.86 -1.71
N ALA A 351 -12.56 -11.28 -2.67
CA ALA A 351 -11.79 -12.07 -3.63
C ALA A 351 -10.83 -13.02 -2.90
N HIS A 352 -10.00 -12.55 -1.97
CA HIS A 352 -9.09 -13.42 -1.23
C HIS A 352 -9.79 -14.53 -0.42
N HIS A 353 -11.09 -14.43 -0.13
CA HIS A 353 -11.88 -15.46 0.54
C HIS A 353 -12.64 -16.41 -0.40
N GLY A 354 -12.42 -16.31 -1.71
CA GLY A 354 -13.16 -17.09 -2.72
C GLY A 354 -14.60 -16.60 -2.94
N LEU A 355 -15.00 -15.51 -2.30
CA LEU A 355 -16.35 -14.94 -2.35
C LEU A 355 -16.44 -13.93 -3.51
N ALA A 356 -16.11 -14.40 -4.70
CA ALA A 356 -15.95 -13.52 -5.86
C ALA A 356 -17.27 -12.90 -6.34
N ARG A 357 -18.43 -13.56 -6.12
CA ARG A 357 -19.74 -12.98 -6.44
C ARG A 357 -20.04 -11.77 -5.55
N GLU A 358 -19.69 -11.87 -4.27
CA GLU A 358 -19.80 -10.81 -3.29
C GLU A 358 -18.87 -9.65 -3.65
N ALA A 359 -17.62 -9.94 -4.04
CA ALA A 359 -16.68 -8.92 -4.53
C ALA A 359 -17.26 -8.14 -5.72
N MET A 360 -17.87 -8.85 -6.69
CA MET A 360 -18.53 -8.21 -7.83
C MET A 360 -19.73 -7.38 -7.40
N ARG A 361 -20.57 -7.84 -6.47
CA ARG A 361 -21.69 -7.05 -5.95
C ARG A 361 -21.22 -5.75 -5.31
N VAL A 362 -20.20 -5.82 -4.45
CA VAL A 362 -19.64 -4.64 -3.78
C VAL A 362 -19.01 -3.65 -4.78
N PHE A 363 -18.42 -4.15 -5.88
CA PHE A 363 -17.96 -3.28 -6.96
C PHE A 363 -19.13 -2.53 -7.64
N HIS A 364 -20.26 -3.19 -7.91
CA HIS A 364 -21.44 -2.51 -8.46
C HIS A 364 -22.06 -1.52 -7.46
N ASP A 365 -22.04 -1.83 -6.17
CA ASP A 365 -22.47 -0.92 -5.12
C ASP A 365 -21.57 0.33 -5.06
N MET A 366 -20.25 0.17 -5.25
CA MET A 366 -19.30 1.29 -5.37
C MET A 366 -19.67 2.22 -6.52
N LEU A 367 -19.95 1.66 -7.71
CA LEU A 367 -20.38 2.44 -8.88
C LEU A 367 -21.71 3.16 -8.63
N SER A 368 -22.64 2.48 -7.96
CA SER A 368 -23.96 3.05 -7.61
C SER A 368 -23.87 4.15 -6.56
N ALA A 369 -22.82 4.13 -5.74
CA ALA A 369 -22.50 5.19 -4.79
C ALA A 369 -21.73 6.37 -5.42
N GLU A 370 -21.55 6.37 -6.75
CA GLU A 370 -20.80 7.39 -7.51
C GLU A 370 -19.32 7.53 -7.09
N GLU A 371 -18.77 6.50 -6.44
CA GLU A 371 -17.35 6.45 -6.08
C GLU A 371 -16.53 5.96 -7.28
N ALA A 372 -15.60 6.79 -7.73
CA ALA A 372 -14.81 6.51 -8.93
C ALA A 372 -13.84 5.34 -8.69
N PRO A 373 -13.91 4.26 -9.50
CA PRO A 373 -12.92 3.18 -9.44
C PRO A 373 -11.51 3.71 -9.65
N SER A 374 -10.54 3.09 -8.98
CA SER A 374 -9.12 3.40 -9.13
C SER A 374 -8.35 2.21 -9.70
N TYR A 375 -7.06 2.42 -9.96
CA TYR A 375 -6.11 1.36 -10.32
C TYR A 375 -6.25 0.13 -9.40
N VAL A 376 -6.36 0.32 -8.09
CA VAL A 376 -6.44 -0.79 -7.13
C VAL A 376 -7.80 -1.50 -7.19
N THR A 377 -8.87 -0.80 -7.55
CA THR A 377 -10.22 -1.39 -7.70
C THR A 377 -10.21 -2.48 -8.75
N PHE A 378 -9.61 -2.22 -9.91
CA PHE A 378 -9.57 -3.17 -11.01
C PHE A 378 -8.65 -4.37 -10.73
N VAL A 379 -7.60 -4.23 -9.91
CA VAL A 379 -6.85 -5.40 -9.41
C VAL A 379 -7.77 -6.36 -8.62
N GLY A 380 -8.63 -5.81 -7.75
CA GLY A 380 -9.61 -6.58 -6.99
C GLY A 380 -10.67 -7.24 -7.87
N VAL A 381 -11.26 -6.48 -8.82
CA VAL A 381 -12.27 -6.98 -9.76
C VAL A 381 -11.73 -8.09 -10.66
N LEU A 382 -10.53 -7.90 -11.24
CA LEU A 382 -9.90 -8.91 -12.09
C LEU A 382 -9.51 -10.16 -11.27
N SER A 383 -9.09 -10.00 -10.02
CA SER A 383 -8.85 -11.13 -9.12
C SER A 383 -10.12 -11.93 -8.84
N ALA A 384 -11.27 -11.25 -8.64
CA ALA A 384 -12.57 -11.90 -8.49
C ALA A 384 -13.02 -12.61 -9.78
N CYS A 385 -12.87 -11.97 -10.95
CA CYS A 385 -13.16 -12.60 -12.25
C CYS A 385 -12.33 -13.88 -12.43
N ALA A 386 -11.05 -13.82 -12.07
CA ALA A 386 -10.14 -14.95 -12.14
C ALA A 386 -10.56 -16.14 -11.26
N GLN A 387 -11.28 -15.89 -10.16
CA GLN A 387 -11.82 -16.93 -9.28
C GLN A 387 -13.17 -17.48 -9.74
N LEU A 388 -13.88 -16.78 -10.62
CA LEU A 388 -15.13 -17.27 -11.21
C LEU A 388 -14.90 -17.84 -12.62
N GLY A 389 -13.68 -17.75 -13.15
CA GLY A 389 -13.37 -18.14 -14.53
C GLY A 389 -14.03 -17.23 -15.58
N LEU A 390 -14.39 -16.00 -15.22
CA LEU A 390 -15.08 -15.02 -16.07
C LEU A 390 -14.09 -14.32 -17.01
N VAL A 391 -13.64 -15.04 -18.05
CA VAL A 391 -12.60 -14.55 -18.96
C VAL A 391 -13.07 -13.34 -19.76
N ASP A 392 -14.30 -13.38 -20.27
CA ASP A 392 -14.84 -12.33 -21.14
C ASP A 392 -15.07 -11.04 -20.36
N GLU A 393 -15.61 -11.14 -19.13
CA GLU A 393 -15.76 -10.00 -18.23
C GLU A 393 -14.41 -9.43 -17.81
N GLY A 394 -13.42 -10.28 -17.51
CA GLY A 394 -12.06 -9.83 -17.22
C GLY A 394 -11.45 -9.02 -18.37
N LEU A 395 -11.62 -9.49 -19.61
CA LEU A 395 -11.19 -8.77 -20.81
C LEU A 395 -11.96 -7.48 -21.04
N TYR A 396 -13.27 -7.46 -20.75
CA TYR A 396 -14.11 -6.26 -20.80
C TYR A 396 -13.61 -5.20 -19.82
N TYR A 397 -13.39 -5.56 -18.55
CA TYR A 397 -12.92 -4.61 -17.54
C TYR A 397 -11.55 -4.04 -17.89
N LEU A 398 -10.61 -4.89 -18.29
CA LEU A 398 -9.24 -4.48 -18.62
C LEU A 398 -9.17 -3.56 -19.86
N ASN A 399 -9.87 -3.91 -20.94
CA ASN A 399 -9.68 -3.25 -22.24
C ASN A 399 -10.67 -2.12 -22.52
N ILE A 400 -11.88 -2.18 -21.93
CA ILE A 400 -12.96 -1.23 -22.20
C ILE A 400 -13.15 -0.33 -20.98
N MET A 401 -13.56 -0.88 -19.84
CA MET A 401 -13.95 -0.06 -18.68
C MET A 401 -12.81 0.76 -18.10
N MET A 402 -11.61 0.18 -17.93
CA MET A 402 -10.44 0.92 -17.47
C MET A 402 -10.08 2.07 -18.42
N LYS A 403 -10.19 1.84 -19.73
CA LYS A 403 -9.91 2.85 -20.75
C LYS A 403 -10.92 3.99 -20.73
N GLU A 404 -12.21 3.68 -20.61
CA GLU A 404 -13.29 4.68 -20.47
C GLU A 404 -13.11 5.54 -19.21
N MET A 405 -12.58 4.96 -18.14
CA MET A 405 -12.26 5.66 -16.88
C MET A 405 -10.88 6.34 -16.88
N GLY A 406 -10.13 6.29 -17.99
CA GLY A 406 -8.79 6.90 -18.09
C GLY A 406 -7.72 6.22 -17.23
N ILE A 407 -7.94 4.99 -16.78
CA ILE A 407 -7.01 4.21 -15.96
C ILE A 407 -6.15 3.35 -16.88
N LYS A 408 -4.84 3.57 -16.87
CA LYS A 408 -3.90 2.76 -17.64
C LYS A 408 -3.65 1.43 -16.90
N PRO A 409 -3.83 0.27 -17.56
CA PRO A 409 -3.45 -1.00 -16.97
C PRO A 409 -1.95 -1.09 -16.72
N GLY A 410 -1.59 -1.69 -15.59
CA GLY A 410 -0.21 -1.96 -15.20
C GLY A 410 0.02 -3.43 -14.88
N ARG A 411 1.20 -3.74 -14.34
CA ARG A 411 1.69 -5.11 -14.14
C ARG A 411 0.72 -5.99 -13.35
N GLU A 412 0.18 -5.47 -12.25
CA GLU A 412 -0.72 -6.21 -11.36
C GLU A 412 -2.01 -6.65 -12.07
N HIS A 413 -2.54 -5.80 -12.95
CA HIS A 413 -3.74 -6.12 -13.75
C HIS A 413 -3.47 -7.26 -14.73
N TYR A 414 -2.35 -7.18 -15.44
CA TYR A 414 -1.95 -8.21 -16.39
C TYR A 414 -1.67 -9.54 -15.69
N THR A 415 -1.08 -9.53 -14.50
CA THR A 415 -0.85 -10.74 -13.70
C THR A 415 -2.15 -11.39 -13.24
N CYS A 416 -3.18 -10.58 -12.89
CA CYS A 416 -4.52 -11.10 -12.62
C CYS A 416 -5.13 -11.76 -13.86
N MET A 417 -4.98 -11.16 -15.04
CA MET A 417 -5.47 -11.71 -16.31
C MET A 417 -4.77 -13.01 -16.71
N VAL A 418 -3.45 -13.11 -16.50
CA VAL A 418 -2.72 -14.37 -16.69
C VAL A 418 -3.28 -15.43 -15.75
N GLY A 419 -3.49 -15.11 -14.47
CA GLY A 419 -4.12 -16.02 -13.51
C GLY A 419 -5.53 -16.45 -13.90
N LEU A 420 -6.32 -15.58 -14.53
CA LEU A 420 -7.65 -15.86 -15.07
C LEU A 420 -7.59 -16.84 -16.25
N LEU A 421 -6.76 -16.55 -17.26
CA LEU A 421 -6.56 -17.42 -18.43
C LEU A 421 -6.02 -18.80 -18.03
N CYS A 422 -5.07 -18.82 -17.09
CA CYS A 422 -4.50 -20.02 -16.51
C CYS A 422 -5.57 -20.91 -15.86
N ARG A 423 -6.45 -20.35 -15.03
CA ARG A 423 -7.56 -21.09 -14.40
C ARG A 423 -8.67 -21.48 -15.37
N ALA A 424 -8.79 -20.81 -16.50
CA ALA A 424 -9.68 -21.19 -17.59
C ALA A 424 -9.08 -22.30 -18.50
N GLY A 425 -7.83 -22.72 -18.26
CA GLY A 425 -7.13 -23.71 -19.08
C GLY A 425 -6.62 -23.18 -20.43
N ARG A 426 -6.69 -21.87 -20.66
CA ARG A 426 -6.25 -21.20 -21.90
C ARG A 426 -4.74 -20.91 -21.84
N LEU A 427 -3.93 -21.96 -21.73
CA LEU A 427 -2.50 -21.84 -21.41
C LEU A 427 -1.67 -21.16 -22.50
N ASP A 428 -1.92 -21.46 -23.77
CA ASP A 428 -1.17 -20.85 -24.89
C ASP A 428 -1.47 -19.34 -24.99
N GLU A 429 -2.73 -18.96 -24.76
CA GLU A 429 -3.13 -17.55 -24.69
C GLU A 429 -2.49 -16.84 -23.50
N ALA A 430 -2.38 -17.51 -22.35
CA ALA A 430 -1.68 -16.96 -21.19
C ALA A 430 -0.19 -16.74 -21.48
N GLU A 431 0.50 -17.68 -22.15
CA GLU A 431 1.90 -17.50 -22.61
C GLU A 431 2.02 -16.29 -23.55
N GLN A 432 1.15 -16.21 -24.57
CA GLN A 432 1.14 -15.10 -25.51
C GLN A 432 0.82 -13.75 -24.82
N PHE A 433 -0.07 -13.76 -23.83
CA PHE A 433 -0.44 -12.55 -23.07
C PHE A 433 0.75 -12.01 -22.28
N ILE A 434 1.56 -12.89 -21.66
CA ILE A 434 2.77 -12.49 -20.94
C ILE A 434 3.79 -11.85 -21.88
N LEU A 435 4.01 -12.45 -23.04
CA LEU A 435 4.99 -11.99 -24.03
C LEU A 435 4.59 -10.66 -24.68
N SER A 436 3.29 -10.42 -24.87
CA SER A 436 2.77 -9.24 -25.58
C SER A 436 2.60 -7.99 -24.70
N ASN A 437 2.35 -8.12 -23.40
CA ASN A 437 1.99 -7.00 -22.52
C ASN A 437 3.16 -6.46 -21.65
N CYS A 438 4.41 -6.62 -22.11
CA CYS A 438 5.62 -6.15 -21.40
C CYS A 438 5.77 -6.67 -19.96
N ILE A 439 5.16 -7.82 -19.63
CA ILE A 439 5.31 -8.49 -18.31
C ILE A 439 6.17 -9.76 -18.41
N GLY A 440 7.01 -9.88 -19.44
CA GLY A 440 7.90 -11.03 -19.64
C GLY A 440 8.89 -11.27 -18.50
N THR A 441 9.17 -10.26 -17.67
CA THR A 441 10.01 -10.37 -16.47
C THR A 441 9.21 -10.66 -15.19
N ASP A 442 7.88 -10.77 -15.27
CA ASP A 442 7.04 -11.03 -14.11
C ASP A 442 7.04 -12.51 -13.71
N VAL A 443 7.85 -12.82 -12.71
CA VAL A 443 7.96 -14.16 -12.13
C VAL A 443 6.61 -14.68 -11.58
N VAL A 444 5.72 -13.82 -11.07
CA VAL A 444 4.44 -14.24 -10.50
C VAL A 444 3.48 -14.74 -11.59
N ALA A 445 3.43 -14.03 -12.72
CA ALA A 445 2.64 -14.42 -13.88
C ALA A 445 3.13 -15.77 -14.45
N TRP A 446 4.44 -15.92 -14.66
CA TRP A 446 5.03 -17.17 -15.11
C TRP A 446 4.82 -18.34 -14.13
N LYS A 447 4.92 -18.11 -12.81
CA LYS A 447 4.66 -19.16 -11.81
C LYS A 447 3.20 -19.60 -11.80
N SER A 448 2.27 -18.67 -12.05
CA SER A 448 0.84 -19.00 -12.19
C SER A 448 0.58 -19.89 -13.41
N LEU A 449 1.25 -19.59 -14.53
CA LEU A 449 1.22 -20.43 -15.74
C LEU A 449 1.85 -21.80 -15.49
N LEU A 450 3.02 -21.85 -14.84
CA LEU A 450 3.71 -23.09 -14.49
C LEU A 450 2.82 -24.01 -13.64
N GLY A 451 2.19 -23.47 -12.59
CA GLY A 451 1.27 -24.25 -11.76
C GLY A 451 0.11 -24.84 -12.58
N SER A 452 -0.43 -24.05 -13.50
CA SER A 452 -1.55 -24.45 -14.35
C SER A 452 -1.15 -25.52 -15.38
N CYS A 453 0.07 -25.47 -15.92
CA CYS A 453 0.62 -26.55 -16.74
C CYS A 453 0.64 -27.90 -16.00
N GLN A 454 0.83 -27.90 -14.67
CA GLN A 454 0.76 -29.13 -13.88
C GLN A 454 -0.68 -29.64 -13.77
N VAL A 455 -1.63 -28.74 -13.55
CA VAL A 455 -3.07 -29.04 -13.40
C VAL A 455 -3.64 -29.61 -14.70
N TYR A 456 -3.41 -28.94 -15.83
CA TYR A 456 -3.89 -29.36 -17.15
C TYR A 456 -2.97 -30.36 -17.85
N LYS A 457 -1.94 -30.87 -17.16
CA LYS A 457 -1.00 -31.88 -17.64
C LYS A 457 -0.24 -31.49 -18.93
N ASN A 458 -0.04 -30.19 -19.18
CA ASN A 458 0.77 -29.70 -20.30
C ASN A 458 2.24 -29.57 -19.87
N TYR A 459 2.92 -30.71 -19.71
CA TYR A 459 4.30 -30.75 -19.20
C TYR A 459 5.33 -30.18 -20.18
N GLY A 460 5.04 -30.18 -21.49
CA GLY A 460 5.90 -29.59 -22.50
C GLY A 460 6.02 -28.07 -22.34
N LEU A 461 4.88 -27.38 -22.24
CA LEU A 461 4.84 -25.95 -21.92
C LEU A 461 5.42 -25.68 -20.52
N GLY A 462 5.06 -26.51 -19.54
CA GLY A 462 5.59 -26.40 -18.18
C GLY A 462 7.12 -26.41 -18.10
N HIS A 463 7.79 -27.23 -18.92
CA HIS A 463 9.25 -27.24 -18.99
C HIS A 463 9.83 -25.91 -19.51
N ARG A 464 9.30 -25.38 -20.61
CA ARG A 464 9.76 -24.10 -21.18
C ARG A 464 9.56 -22.93 -20.20
N VAL A 465 8.38 -22.86 -19.59
CA VAL A 465 8.06 -21.83 -18.59
C VAL A 465 9.00 -21.91 -17.38
N ALA A 466 9.32 -23.12 -16.93
CA ALA A 466 10.26 -23.30 -15.83
C ALA A 466 11.67 -22.81 -16.18
N GLU A 467 12.14 -23.05 -17.41
CA GLU A 467 13.44 -22.52 -17.87
C GLU A 467 13.45 -20.99 -17.87
N GLN A 468 12.39 -20.36 -18.41
CA GLN A 468 12.25 -18.90 -18.41
C GLN A 468 12.28 -18.30 -16.99
N ILE A 469 11.60 -18.92 -16.02
CA ILE A 469 11.63 -18.45 -14.63
C ILE A 469 13.03 -18.62 -14.03
N LEU A 470 13.72 -19.73 -14.30
CA LEU A 470 15.05 -20.02 -13.75
C LEU A 470 16.15 -19.17 -14.40
N GLU A 471 15.93 -18.63 -15.59
CA GLU A 471 16.77 -17.58 -16.18
C GLU A 471 16.60 -16.25 -15.43
N LEU A 472 15.37 -15.85 -15.12
CA LEU A 472 15.07 -14.62 -14.39
C LEU A 472 15.45 -14.69 -12.91
N LYS A 473 15.18 -15.83 -12.26
CA LYS A 473 15.43 -16.06 -10.83
C LYS A 473 16.02 -17.47 -10.62
N PRO A 474 17.36 -17.62 -10.73
CA PRO A 474 18.05 -18.90 -10.64
C PRO A 474 17.81 -19.71 -9.35
N ASN A 475 17.43 -19.03 -8.27
CA ASN A 475 17.25 -19.61 -6.94
C ASN A 475 15.76 -19.78 -6.54
N ASP A 476 14.82 -19.72 -7.48
CA ASP A 476 13.40 -19.91 -7.17
C ASP A 476 13.08 -21.38 -6.83
N VAL A 477 12.99 -21.68 -5.54
CA VAL A 477 12.70 -23.01 -4.99
C VAL A 477 11.41 -23.61 -5.58
N GLY A 478 10.35 -22.80 -5.64
CA GLY A 478 9.02 -23.24 -6.08
C GLY A 478 9.02 -23.79 -7.51
N THR A 479 9.77 -23.15 -8.42
CA THR A 479 9.91 -23.58 -9.81
C THR A 479 10.58 -24.94 -9.92
N TYR A 480 11.66 -25.17 -9.18
CA TYR A 480 12.32 -26.48 -9.15
C TYR A 480 11.41 -27.59 -8.62
N VAL A 481 10.67 -27.31 -7.53
CA VAL A 481 9.74 -28.28 -6.95
C VAL A 481 8.63 -28.60 -7.94
N LEU A 482 8.00 -27.60 -8.57
CA LEU A 482 6.95 -27.81 -9.58
C LEU A 482 7.47 -28.59 -10.79
N LEU A 483 8.64 -28.24 -11.32
CA LEU A 483 9.25 -28.93 -12.45
C LEU A 483 9.59 -30.40 -12.10
N SER A 484 10.16 -30.64 -10.92
CA SER A 484 10.40 -32.00 -10.42
C SER A 484 9.10 -32.79 -10.29
N ASN A 485 8.03 -32.15 -9.80
CA ASN A 485 6.72 -32.79 -9.65
C ASN A 485 6.09 -33.13 -11.01
N MET A 486 6.25 -32.28 -12.02
CA MET A 486 5.81 -32.55 -13.39
C MET A 486 6.56 -33.76 -13.99
N TYR A 487 7.88 -33.82 -13.83
CA TYR A 487 8.66 -34.97 -14.28
C TYR A 487 8.24 -36.27 -13.59
N ALA A 488 8.00 -36.24 -12.27
CA ALA A 488 7.49 -37.38 -11.53
C ALA A 488 6.12 -37.84 -12.04
N LYS A 489 5.16 -36.91 -12.24
CA LYS A 489 3.84 -37.22 -12.79
C LYS A 489 3.88 -37.73 -14.25
N ALA A 490 4.91 -37.36 -15.01
CA ALA A 490 5.16 -37.86 -16.35
C ALA A 490 5.94 -39.19 -16.37
N ASN A 491 6.23 -39.80 -15.21
CA ASN A 491 7.07 -41.00 -15.05
C ASN A 491 8.50 -40.85 -15.62
N ARG A 492 9.03 -39.62 -15.64
CA ARG A 492 10.38 -39.27 -16.12
C ARG A 492 11.36 -39.04 -14.97
N TRP A 493 11.81 -40.13 -14.35
CA TRP A 493 12.68 -40.08 -13.17
C TRP A 493 14.08 -39.51 -13.45
N ASP A 494 14.56 -39.63 -14.68
CA ASP A 494 15.78 -38.97 -15.19
C ASP A 494 15.70 -37.44 -14.99
N GLY A 495 14.56 -36.84 -15.33
CA GLY A 495 14.29 -35.41 -15.14
C GLY A 495 14.28 -35.01 -13.66
N VAL A 496 13.65 -35.82 -12.80
CA VAL A 496 13.63 -35.61 -11.33
C VAL A 496 15.05 -35.58 -10.76
N VAL A 497 15.89 -36.55 -11.15
CA VAL A 497 17.29 -36.63 -10.69
C VAL A 497 18.08 -35.41 -11.17
N LYS A 498 17.90 -35.00 -12.44
CA LYS A 498 18.56 -33.81 -13.01
C LYS A 498 18.17 -32.53 -12.26
N VAL A 499 16.89 -32.33 -11.98
CA VAL A 499 16.40 -31.17 -11.22
C VAL A 499 16.96 -31.16 -9.80
N ARG A 500 16.92 -32.30 -9.09
CA ARG A 500 17.48 -32.40 -7.73
C ARG A 500 18.99 -32.17 -7.69
N LYS A 501 19.73 -32.61 -8.72
CA LYS A 501 21.16 -32.33 -8.86
C LYS A 501 21.39 -30.82 -9.03
N LEU A 502 20.64 -30.17 -9.89
CA LEU A 502 20.73 -28.72 -10.12
C LEU A 502 20.41 -27.90 -8.86
N MET A 503 19.40 -28.32 -8.08
CA MET A 503 19.09 -27.71 -6.79
C MET A 503 20.28 -27.78 -5.81
N ARG A 504 20.96 -28.94 -5.74
CA ARG A 504 22.15 -29.11 -4.88
C ARG A 504 23.31 -28.23 -5.35
N GLU A 505 23.57 -28.19 -6.65
CA GLU A 505 24.64 -27.38 -7.25
C GLU A 505 24.45 -25.88 -7.01
N ARG A 506 23.20 -25.41 -6.98
CA ARG A 506 22.85 -24.01 -6.72
C ARG A 506 22.55 -23.69 -5.24
N GLY A 507 22.71 -24.67 -4.33
CA GLY A 507 22.42 -24.48 -2.90
C GLY A 507 20.94 -24.25 -2.56
N VAL A 508 20.02 -24.57 -3.47
CA VAL A 508 18.58 -24.36 -3.31
C VAL A 508 17.98 -25.48 -2.47
N ARG A 509 17.33 -25.14 -1.35
CA ARG A 509 16.68 -26.10 -0.44
C ARG A 509 15.18 -25.92 -0.46
N LYS A 510 14.45 -27.05 -0.42
CA LYS A 510 12.99 -27.05 -0.28
C LYS A 510 12.63 -26.66 1.15
N GLU A 511 11.70 -25.72 1.29
CA GLU A 511 11.11 -25.38 2.59
C GLU A 511 10.13 -26.47 3.04
N PRO A 512 10.14 -26.84 4.33
CA PRO A 512 9.16 -27.77 4.86
C PRO A 512 7.76 -27.14 4.83
N GLY A 513 6.76 -27.98 4.59
CA GLY A 513 5.37 -27.57 4.71
C GLY A 513 5.01 -27.43 6.19
N VAL A 514 4.66 -26.22 6.60
CA VAL A 514 4.28 -25.90 7.97
C VAL A 514 2.86 -25.35 8.03
N SER A 515 2.08 -25.81 9.00
CA SER A 515 0.78 -25.22 9.32
C SER A 515 0.79 -24.72 10.76
N TRP A 516 0.13 -23.59 11.04
CA TRP A 516 0.03 -23.06 12.40
C TRP A 516 -1.37 -22.59 12.76
N ILE A 517 -1.66 -22.63 14.04
CA ILE A 517 -2.95 -22.27 14.65
C ILE A 517 -2.70 -21.51 15.95
N GLN A 518 -3.51 -20.48 16.21
CA GLN A 518 -3.46 -19.73 17.46
C GLN A 518 -4.59 -20.13 18.41
N VAL A 519 -4.26 -20.81 19.51
CA VAL A 519 -5.21 -21.19 20.56
C VAL A 519 -4.79 -20.50 21.87
N GLY A 520 -5.73 -19.81 22.54
CA GLY A 520 -5.36 -18.95 23.68
C GLY A 520 -4.33 -17.86 23.30
N SER A 521 -3.30 -17.68 24.09
CA SER A 521 -2.18 -16.76 23.80
C SER A 521 -1.06 -17.39 22.98
N GLU A 522 -1.14 -18.68 22.65
CA GLU A 522 -0.04 -19.43 22.06
C GLU A 522 -0.28 -19.75 20.58
N VAL A 523 0.80 -19.68 19.80
CA VAL A 523 0.82 -20.15 18.41
C VAL A 523 1.49 -21.51 18.40
N GLN A 524 0.78 -22.51 17.89
CA GLN A 524 1.26 -23.89 17.77
C GLN A 524 1.54 -24.19 16.30
N VAL A 525 2.72 -24.77 16.05
CA VAL A 525 3.29 -24.94 14.71
C VAL A 525 3.47 -26.42 14.44
N PHE A 526 2.98 -26.89 13.29
CA PHE A 526 2.95 -28.31 12.91
C PHE A 526 3.70 -28.55 11.60
N THR A 527 4.49 -29.62 11.58
CA THR A 527 5.16 -30.12 10.37
C THR A 527 4.85 -31.60 10.19
N SER A 528 4.91 -32.11 8.96
CA SER A 528 4.58 -33.52 8.66
C SER A 528 5.51 -34.52 9.35
N ASP A 529 6.74 -34.10 9.68
CA ASP A 529 7.75 -34.95 10.32
C ASP A 529 7.80 -34.76 11.84
N ASP A 530 6.85 -33.99 12.42
CA ASP A 530 6.86 -33.66 13.84
C ASP A 530 6.36 -34.82 14.70
N LYS A 531 7.31 -35.59 15.24
CA LYS A 531 7.05 -36.66 16.21
C LYS A 531 7.20 -36.22 17.67
N ASN A 532 7.69 -35.01 17.91
CA ASN A 532 8.10 -34.54 19.25
C ASN A 532 7.13 -33.51 19.84
N HIS A 533 6.08 -33.14 19.12
CA HIS A 533 5.05 -32.23 19.62
C HIS A 533 4.41 -32.76 20.92
N GLN A 534 4.28 -31.91 21.93
CA GLN A 534 3.76 -32.27 23.27
C GLN A 534 2.40 -32.99 23.22
N TRP A 535 1.57 -32.64 22.24
CA TRP A 535 0.20 -33.14 22.07
C TRP A 535 0.06 -34.23 20.99
N ILE A 536 1.16 -34.75 20.44
CA ILE A 536 1.14 -35.63 19.26
C ILE A 536 0.27 -36.88 19.45
N ASN A 537 0.26 -37.46 20.66
CA ASN A 537 -0.55 -38.65 20.97
C ASN A 537 -2.05 -38.34 20.86
N GLN A 538 -2.51 -37.22 21.43
CA GLN A 538 -3.92 -36.82 21.38
C GLN A 538 -4.33 -36.44 19.95
N ILE A 539 -3.46 -35.72 19.24
CA ILE A 539 -3.68 -35.35 17.83
C ILE A 539 -3.81 -36.61 16.97
N THR A 540 -2.95 -37.60 17.16
CA THR A 540 -2.96 -38.85 16.38
C THR A 540 -4.23 -39.65 16.62
N ILE A 541 -4.68 -39.76 17.87
CA ILE A 541 -5.95 -40.42 18.21
C ILE A 541 -7.11 -39.69 17.54
N LYS A 542 -7.14 -38.36 17.64
CA LYS A 542 -8.22 -37.56 17.04
C LYS A 542 -8.22 -37.64 15.51
N LEU A 543 -7.05 -37.65 14.89
CA LEU A 543 -6.92 -37.84 13.44
C LEU A 543 -7.49 -39.19 12.99
N LYS A 544 -7.18 -40.29 13.69
CA LYS A 544 -7.74 -41.61 13.37
C LYS A 544 -9.27 -41.57 13.43
N GLU A 545 -9.82 -41.04 14.52
CA GLU A 545 -11.27 -40.88 14.69
C GLU A 545 -11.91 -40.08 13.54
N LEU A 546 -11.31 -38.94 13.18
CA LEU A 546 -11.82 -38.09 12.10
C LEU A 546 -11.73 -38.77 10.74
N ILE A 547 -10.61 -39.42 10.42
CA ILE A 547 -10.41 -40.13 9.16
C ILE A 547 -11.43 -41.28 9.02
N ASP A 548 -11.65 -42.06 10.08
CA ASP A 548 -12.63 -43.13 10.08
C ASP A 548 -14.05 -42.61 9.84
N GLN A 549 -14.41 -41.48 10.48
CA GLN A 549 -15.71 -40.84 10.26
C GLN A 549 -15.89 -40.34 8.81
N ILE A 550 -14.88 -39.71 8.22
CA ILE A 550 -15.00 -39.20 6.84
C ILE A 550 -14.95 -40.32 5.79
N LYS A 551 -14.29 -41.45 6.07
CA LYS A 551 -14.30 -42.64 5.19
C LYS A 551 -15.72 -43.19 5.03
N VAL A 552 -16.53 -43.18 6.08
CA VAL A 552 -17.94 -43.62 6.04
C VAL A 552 -18.79 -42.80 5.07
N ILE A 553 -18.49 -41.51 4.92
CA ILE A 553 -19.22 -40.59 4.02
C ILE A 553 -18.54 -40.41 2.66
N GLY A 554 -17.57 -41.27 2.32
CA GLY A 554 -17.01 -41.36 0.97
C GLY A 554 -15.63 -40.72 0.78
N TYR A 555 -14.89 -40.40 1.86
CA TYR A 555 -13.48 -40.00 1.71
C TYR A 555 -12.62 -41.15 1.19
N ALA A 556 -11.88 -40.90 0.11
CA ALA A 556 -10.86 -41.80 -0.41
C ALA A 556 -9.53 -41.03 -0.51
N PRO A 557 -8.43 -41.53 0.11
CA PRO A 557 -7.13 -40.87 0.03
C PRO A 557 -6.62 -40.72 -1.41
N ASN A 558 -6.19 -39.52 -1.79
CA ASN A 558 -5.67 -39.27 -3.14
C ASN A 558 -4.15 -39.52 -3.21
N PHE A 559 -3.76 -40.76 -3.51
CA PHE A 559 -2.35 -41.16 -3.64
C PHE A 559 -1.57 -40.42 -4.73
N ALA A 560 -2.23 -39.82 -5.73
CA ALA A 560 -1.57 -39.06 -6.79
C ALA A 560 -0.90 -37.76 -6.31
N VAL A 561 -1.20 -37.33 -5.07
CA VAL A 561 -0.57 -36.19 -4.40
C VAL A 561 0.79 -36.59 -3.80
N VAL A 562 1.00 -37.88 -3.49
CA VAL A 562 2.26 -38.38 -2.93
C VAL A 562 3.21 -38.72 -4.08
N LEU A 563 4.20 -37.85 -4.29
CA LEU A 563 5.16 -37.95 -5.40
C LEU A 563 6.42 -38.75 -5.06
N HIS A 564 6.37 -39.52 -3.97
CA HIS A 564 7.41 -40.46 -3.57
C HIS A 564 7.08 -41.84 -4.15
N ASP A 565 8.10 -42.52 -4.65
CA ASP A 565 8.01 -43.90 -5.12
C ASP A 565 8.01 -44.84 -3.91
N VAL A 566 6.85 -44.94 -3.25
CA VAL A 566 6.60 -45.73 -2.04
C VAL A 566 5.29 -46.51 -2.20
N GLU A 567 5.13 -47.57 -1.39
CA GLU A 567 3.93 -48.40 -1.40
C GLU A 567 2.69 -47.60 -0.97
N ASP A 568 1.50 -48.01 -1.43
CA ASP A 568 0.26 -47.25 -1.22
C ASP A 568 -0.12 -47.12 0.26
N GLU A 569 0.25 -48.08 1.10
CA GLU A 569 0.10 -48.02 2.56
C GLU A 569 0.92 -46.86 3.18
N GLN A 570 2.15 -46.66 2.69
CA GLN A 570 3.02 -45.55 3.11
C GLN A 570 2.54 -44.21 2.55
N LYS A 571 1.92 -44.21 1.36
CA LYS A 571 1.26 -43.00 0.81
C LYS A 571 0.07 -42.59 1.67
N GLU A 572 -0.74 -43.54 2.12
CA GLU A 572 -1.86 -43.26 3.03
C GLU A 572 -1.38 -42.70 4.37
N GLU A 573 -0.33 -43.28 4.95
CA GLU A 573 0.27 -42.79 6.19
C GLU A 573 0.80 -41.37 6.04
N HIS A 574 1.54 -41.06 4.96
CA HIS A 574 2.00 -39.71 4.70
C HIS A 574 0.85 -38.70 4.57
N LEU A 575 -0.23 -39.05 3.85
CA LEU A 575 -1.40 -38.19 3.69
C LEU A 575 -2.12 -37.93 5.02
N MET A 576 -2.11 -38.90 5.94
CA MET A 576 -2.78 -38.78 7.23
C MET A 576 -2.13 -37.70 8.11
N TYR A 577 -0.80 -37.61 8.10
CA TYR A 577 -0.02 -36.70 8.95
C TYR A 577 0.42 -35.41 8.24
N HIS A 578 -0.32 -34.97 7.22
CA HIS A 578 -0.11 -33.63 6.68
C HIS A 578 -0.37 -32.57 7.77
N SER A 579 0.48 -31.55 7.78
CA SER A 579 0.49 -30.48 8.79
C SER A 579 -0.88 -29.81 8.99
N GLU A 580 -1.67 -29.70 7.94
CA GLU A 580 -3.00 -29.11 7.88
C GLU A 580 -3.99 -29.91 8.72
N LYS A 581 -3.97 -31.24 8.57
CA LYS A 581 -4.82 -32.17 9.32
C LYS A 581 -4.41 -32.18 10.79
N MET A 582 -3.11 -32.18 11.07
CA MET A 582 -2.59 -32.10 12.45
C MET A 582 -3.04 -30.82 13.15
N ALA A 583 -2.89 -29.66 12.49
CA ALA A 583 -3.33 -28.37 13.02
C ALA A 583 -4.85 -28.34 13.24
N LEU A 584 -5.63 -28.94 12.35
CA LEU A 584 -7.08 -29.05 12.50
C LEU A 584 -7.48 -29.94 13.68
N ALA A 585 -6.88 -31.11 13.82
CA ALA A 585 -7.15 -32.01 14.93
C ALA A 585 -6.78 -31.34 16.28
N PHE A 586 -5.64 -30.66 16.34
CA PHE A 586 -5.26 -29.86 17.51
C PHE A 586 -6.30 -28.76 17.80
N GLY A 587 -6.74 -28.03 16.77
CA GLY A 587 -7.76 -26.99 16.88
C GLY A 587 -9.11 -27.51 17.40
N LEU A 588 -9.52 -28.70 16.96
CA LEU A 588 -10.75 -29.35 17.42
C LEU A 588 -10.67 -29.81 18.88
N ILE A 589 -9.49 -30.21 19.36
CA ILE A 589 -9.30 -30.62 20.76
C ILE A 589 -9.33 -29.41 21.70
N HIS A 590 -8.70 -28.30 21.31
CA HIS A 590 -8.39 -27.19 22.24
C HIS A 590 -9.27 -25.95 22.06
N SER A 591 -10.16 -25.94 21.06
CA SER A 591 -11.09 -24.81 20.86
C SER A 591 -12.47 -25.14 21.43
N PRO A 592 -13.19 -24.15 22.01
CA PRO A 592 -14.56 -24.34 22.47
C PRO A 592 -15.49 -24.89 21.36
N GLU A 593 -16.55 -25.61 21.74
CA GLU A 593 -17.62 -26.02 20.83
C GLU A 593 -18.21 -24.81 20.07
N GLY A 594 -18.56 -25.00 18.79
CA GLY A 594 -18.98 -23.92 17.87
C GLY A 594 -17.91 -22.95 17.36
N ALA A 595 -16.71 -22.84 17.95
CA ALA A 595 -15.72 -21.83 17.54
C ALA A 595 -15.15 -22.05 16.11
N THR A 596 -14.94 -20.98 15.34
CA THR A 596 -14.28 -21.12 14.03
C THR A 596 -12.81 -21.49 14.20
N ILE A 597 -12.37 -22.57 13.54
CA ILE A 597 -10.96 -22.99 13.52
C ILE A 597 -10.25 -22.25 12.39
N ARG A 598 -9.15 -21.57 12.70
CA ARG A 598 -8.36 -20.80 11.72
C ARG A 598 -6.96 -21.38 11.62
N ILE A 599 -6.59 -21.83 10.43
CA ILE A 599 -5.29 -22.46 10.16
C ILE A 599 -4.59 -21.65 9.09
N MET A 600 -3.30 -21.46 9.26
CA MET A 600 -2.44 -20.79 8.30
C MET A 600 -1.44 -21.79 7.74
N LYS A 601 -1.14 -21.69 6.45
CA LYS A 601 -0.25 -22.59 5.71
C LYS A 601 0.74 -21.80 4.86
N ASN A 602 2.02 -22.16 4.94
CA ASN A 602 3.09 -21.52 4.17
C ASN A 602 3.20 -22.00 2.71
N LEU A 603 2.44 -23.03 2.34
CA LEU A 603 2.36 -23.59 0.99
C LEU A 603 0.90 -23.63 0.51
N ARG A 604 0.70 -23.94 -0.77
CA ARG A 604 -0.64 -24.26 -1.29
C ARG A 604 -1.15 -25.55 -0.63
N ILE A 605 -2.41 -25.55 -0.17
CA ILE A 605 -3.04 -26.77 0.34
C ILE A 605 -3.10 -27.82 -0.77
N CYS A 606 -2.96 -29.11 -0.44
CA CYS A 606 -3.10 -30.17 -1.44
C CYS A 606 -4.56 -30.63 -1.59
N ASP A 607 -4.89 -31.20 -2.75
CA ASP A 607 -6.26 -31.64 -3.09
C ASP A 607 -6.83 -32.60 -2.03
N ASP A 608 -6.01 -33.54 -1.55
CA ASP A 608 -6.41 -34.50 -0.51
C ASP A 608 -6.78 -33.81 0.82
N CYS A 609 -5.94 -32.88 1.29
CA CYS A 609 -6.23 -32.14 2.52
C CYS A 609 -7.46 -31.25 2.35
N HIS A 610 -7.62 -30.61 1.19
CA HIS A 610 -8.79 -29.80 0.90
C HIS A 610 -10.09 -30.63 0.99
N VAL A 611 -10.14 -31.79 0.35
CA VAL A 611 -11.30 -32.71 0.42
C VAL A 611 -11.51 -33.25 1.83
N ALA A 612 -10.46 -33.71 2.50
CA ALA A 612 -10.57 -34.24 3.85
C ALA A 612 -11.13 -33.20 4.83
N ILE A 613 -10.66 -31.96 4.75
CA ILE A 613 -11.09 -30.88 5.66
C ILE A 613 -12.53 -30.46 5.39
N LYS A 614 -13.00 -30.48 4.13
CA LYS A 614 -14.43 -30.32 3.80
C LYS A 614 -15.27 -31.37 4.52
N LEU A 615 -14.92 -32.64 4.38
CA LEU A 615 -15.66 -33.73 5.01
C LEU A 615 -15.58 -33.67 6.55
N ILE A 616 -14.43 -33.29 7.11
CA ILE A 616 -14.29 -33.08 8.55
C ILE A 616 -15.19 -31.94 9.03
N SER A 617 -15.29 -30.83 8.29
CA SER A 617 -16.21 -29.74 8.60
C SER A 617 -17.66 -30.23 8.67
N LEU A 618 -18.08 -31.07 7.72
CA LEU A 618 -19.42 -31.66 7.68
C LEU A 618 -19.71 -32.55 8.90
N VAL A 619 -18.78 -33.46 9.24
CA VAL A 619 -18.97 -34.39 10.37
C VAL A 619 -18.94 -33.67 11.71
N THR A 620 -18.01 -32.72 11.87
CA THR A 620 -17.83 -32.01 13.14
C THR A 620 -18.78 -30.83 13.31
N ARG A 621 -19.49 -30.41 12.24
CA ARG A 621 -20.31 -29.18 12.18
C ARG A 621 -19.52 -27.95 12.61
N ARG A 622 -18.28 -27.85 12.12
CA ARG A 622 -17.36 -26.77 12.43
C ARG A 622 -17.05 -25.97 11.19
N ARG A 623 -17.16 -24.65 11.31
CA ARG A 623 -16.57 -23.73 10.33
C ARG A 623 -15.06 -23.73 10.47
N ILE A 624 -14.38 -24.01 9.37
CA ILE A 624 -12.92 -24.08 9.28
C ILE A 624 -12.47 -23.07 8.23
N VAL A 625 -11.50 -22.23 8.57
CA VAL A 625 -10.92 -21.25 7.66
C VAL A 625 -9.44 -21.54 7.52
N ILE A 626 -8.99 -21.86 6.31
CA ILE A 626 -7.58 -22.17 6.05
C ILE A 626 -7.03 -21.15 5.06
N ARG A 627 -5.96 -20.45 5.43
CA ARG A 627 -5.20 -19.60 4.50
C ARG A 627 -4.03 -20.37 3.93
N ASP A 628 -3.98 -20.49 2.61
CA ASP A 628 -2.77 -20.88 1.90
C ASP A 628 -2.02 -19.65 1.36
N THR A 629 -1.00 -19.85 0.53
CA THR A 629 -0.19 -18.76 -0.03
C THR A 629 -0.95 -17.85 -1.00
N VAL A 630 -2.14 -18.24 -1.45
CA VAL A 630 -2.93 -17.55 -2.47
C VAL A 630 -4.23 -16.98 -1.90
N ARG A 631 -4.97 -17.76 -1.09
CA ARG A 631 -6.33 -17.43 -0.66
C ARG A 631 -6.70 -18.04 0.70
N PHE A 632 -7.88 -17.65 1.18
CA PHE A 632 -8.61 -18.36 2.21
C PHE A 632 -9.60 -19.35 1.60
N HIS A 633 -9.65 -20.52 2.20
CA HIS A 633 -10.66 -21.55 2.01
C HIS A 633 -11.58 -21.49 3.23
N CYS A 634 -12.76 -20.89 3.06
CA CYS A 634 -13.80 -20.89 4.09
C CYS A 634 -14.67 -22.13 3.90
N ILE A 635 -14.53 -23.08 4.82
CA ILE A 635 -15.16 -24.39 4.73
C ILE A 635 -16.23 -24.49 5.82
N GLU A 636 -17.44 -24.78 5.40
CA GLU A 636 -18.61 -24.94 6.28
C GLU A 636 -19.55 -25.99 5.67
N ASP A 637 -20.03 -26.92 6.51
CA ASP A 637 -20.96 -27.99 6.12
C ASP A 637 -20.55 -28.77 4.84
N GLY A 638 -19.25 -29.02 4.69
CA GLY A 638 -18.72 -29.77 3.54
C GLY A 638 -18.54 -28.97 2.26
N VAL A 639 -18.86 -27.68 2.25
CA VAL A 639 -18.69 -26.78 1.11
C VAL A 639 -17.53 -25.83 1.38
N CYS A 640 -16.71 -25.57 0.36
CA CYS A 640 -15.65 -24.57 0.43
C CYS A 640 -16.04 -23.36 -0.40
N SER A 641 -15.72 -22.15 0.08
CA SER A 641 -15.94 -20.89 -0.65
C SER A 641 -15.25 -20.82 -2.01
N CYS A 642 -14.32 -21.71 -2.32
CA CYS A 642 -13.68 -21.76 -3.63
C CYS A 642 -14.49 -22.52 -4.70
N ASP A 643 -15.65 -23.12 -4.37
CA ASP A 643 -16.46 -23.94 -5.29
C ASP A 643 -15.63 -25.05 -6.00
N ASP A 644 -14.58 -25.56 -5.35
CA ASP A 644 -13.57 -26.49 -5.90
C ASP A 644 -12.84 -25.97 -7.16
N TYR A 645 -12.92 -24.66 -7.42
CA TYR A 645 -12.23 -23.95 -8.50
C TYR A 645 -11.08 -23.11 -7.91
N TRP A 646 -9.91 -23.74 -7.72
CA TRP A 646 -8.77 -23.07 -7.10
C TRP A 646 -7.40 -23.36 -7.69
#